data_AF-A0A813IQS5-F1
#
_entry.id   AF-A0A813IQS5-F1
#
_cell.length_a   1.000
_cell.length_b   1.000
_cell.length_c   1.000
_cell.angle_alpha   90.00
_cell.angle_beta   90.00
_cell.angle_gamma   90.00
#
_symmetry.space_group_name_H-M   'P 1'
#
loop_
_entity.id
_entity.type
_entity.pdbx_description
1 polymer ?
#
loop_
_entity_poly.entity_id
_entity_poly.type
_entity_poly.pdbx_seq_one_letter_code
_entity_poly.pdbx_strand_id
1 'polypeptide(L)'
;MAAASATWQRAALLAALLWAAAASEKTCGTLDRHENDACREDVTFFAAPVTEGAKSGKNDPNAENLMKDMGSITGVDFKSASRDDLQRLYFCSPPGGHQCGLPPCSCSKPPCDSCFGGVAPPQRVSRPGCEGGGQGIHCKPPTKALGYKGLAWPTMTFPGKKEMHIFAIGDWGGMDGTLNPIENREELLVFNGGKKAGPSVFPRTRWDKHHNSEICDHKQFIECFDQKGYPPCVPGCGYVRGVDDQPQILVANAFKARASLMKPDYILNVGDNFYWGGIEKNCGTPMGQLSYTALHQFNQIFEGVYTGQALSKVPWLSVLGNHDYGGRVFNNGWDQQIAYTWYSKRWVMPSPYWSQHVEYPDLNFTVDIYMLDSNAMDAKDPEEDPEHNLCGAKHNPGNADCTAAEGPSSVASCKAWFWDLWAEQQIWIEEQLNKSEADWQIAVTHFPCGHQKEFYKKLHQIDYGFPNVSRGLDLLVTGHRHDQELWDPAKVEIGDDLHDLGGLTCFVTGGGGGITSEATPNPYDKKDWYGQAQYGFYDLTITKNLIVIKSLNYDGKEVASILPQAPRPTTPLLPDRIEMAAASATWQRAALLAALLWAAAASEKTCSTLDRHENDACREDVTFFAAPVTEGAKSGKNDPNAENLMKDVGSITGVDFKSASRDDLQRLYFCSPPGGHQCGLPPCSCSKPPCVAPPQRVSRPGCEGGGQGIHCKPPTKALGYKGLAWPTMTFPGKKEMHIFAIGDWGGMDGTLNPIENREELLVFNGGKKAGPSVFPRTRWDKHHNSEICDHKQFIECFDQKGYPPCVPGCGYVRGVDDQPQILVANAFKARASLMKPDYILNVGDNFYWGGIEKNCGTPMGQLSYTALHQFNQIFEGVYTGQALSKVPWLSVLGNHDYGGRVFNNGWDQQIAYTWYSKRWVMPSPYWSQHVEYPDLNFTVDIYMLDSNAMDAKDPEEDPEHNLCGAKHNPGNADCTAAEGPSSVASCKAWFWDLWAEQQIWIEEQLNKSEADWQIAVTHFPCGHQKEFYKKLHQIDYGFPNVSRGLDLLVTGHRHDQELWDPAKVKIGDELHDLGGLTCFVTGGGGGITSEATPNPYDKKDWYGQAQYGFYDLTITKNLIVIKSLNYDGKEVA
;
A
#
# COMPACT_ATOMS: atom_id res chain seq x y z
N MET A 1 64.05 28.61 -8.93
CA MET A 1 63.41 27.29 -8.84
C MET A 1 62.47 27.06 -10.03
N ALA A 2 63.05 26.98 -11.23
CA ALA A 2 62.37 26.61 -12.47
C ALA A 2 63.40 25.90 -13.36
N ALA A 3 63.94 24.77 -12.89
CA ALA A 3 64.91 23.94 -13.61
C ALA A 3 64.99 22.50 -13.05
N ALA A 4 63.92 21.95 -12.47
CA ALA A 4 63.97 20.64 -11.82
C ALA A 4 62.73 19.74 -12.05
N SER A 5 61.93 19.98 -13.09
CA SER A 5 60.77 19.10 -13.41
C SER A 5 60.86 18.39 -14.76
N ALA A 6 61.88 18.63 -15.59
CA ALA A 6 61.97 18.06 -16.94
C ALA A 6 62.72 16.72 -17.04
N THR A 7 63.37 16.25 -15.96
CA THR A 7 64.17 15.01 -15.96
C THR A 7 63.44 13.79 -15.40
N TRP A 8 62.38 13.96 -14.62
CA TRP A 8 61.61 12.85 -14.05
C TRP A 8 60.53 12.29 -14.99
N GLN A 9 59.99 13.10 -15.91
CA GLN A 9 58.97 12.62 -16.86
C GLN A 9 59.55 11.82 -18.04
N ARG A 10 60.83 11.99 -18.38
CA ARG A 10 61.48 11.20 -19.46
C ARG A 10 61.95 9.81 -18.99
N ALA A 11 62.30 9.65 -17.72
CA ALA A 11 62.65 8.34 -17.15
C ALA A 11 61.41 7.46 -16.94
N ALA A 12 60.27 8.06 -16.53
CA ALA A 12 59.00 7.34 -16.41
C ALA A 12 58.41 6.93 -17.77
N LEU A 13 58.57 7.76 -18.82
CA LEU A 13 58.11 7.39 -20.17
C LEU A 13 58.98 6.30 -20.81
N LEU A 14 60.31 6.28 -20.59
CA LEU A 14 61.17 5.20 -21.09
C LEU A 14 60.94 3.89 -20.33
N ALA A 15 60.68 3.93 -19.02
CA ALA A 15 60.33 2.75 -18.24
C ALA A 15 58.95 2.18 -18.66
N ALA A 16 57.97 3.05 -18.96
CA ALA A 16 56.67 2.64 -19.48
C ALA A 16 56.73 2.07 -20.92
N LEU A 17 57.59 2.62 -21.78
CA LEU A 17 57.81 2.12 -23.15
C LEU A 17 58.63 0.82 -23.19
N LEU A 18 59.49 0.56 -22.19
CA LEU A 18 60.24 -0.70 -22.07
C LEU A 18 59.44 -1.82 -21.37
N TRP A 19 58.42 -1.49 -20.58
CA TRP A 19 57.49 -2.48 -20.03
C TRP A 19 56.35 -2.85 -21.01
N ALA A 20 55.96 -1.93 -21.89
CA ALA A 20 54.98 -2.20 -22.96
C ALA A 20 55.52 -3.06 -24.13
N ALA A 21 56.82 -3.40 -24.14
CA ALA A 21 57.42 -4.26 -25.16
C ALA A 21 57.66 -5.71 -24.69
N ALA A 22 57.22 -6.09 -23.49
CA ALA A 22 57.44 -7.44 -22.94
C ALA A 22 56.19 -7.98 -22.21
N ALA A 23 55.09 -8.17 -22.95
CA ALA A 23 54.08 -9.21 -22.72
C ALA A 23 53.02 -9.16 -23.83
N SER A 24 53.38 -9.54 -25.05
CA SER A 24 52.42 -10.21 -25.93
C SER A 24 52.37 -11.65 -25.45
N GLU A 25 51.44 -11.95 -24.53
CA GLU A 25 51.11 -13.34 -24.25
C GLU A 25 50.59 -13.99 -25.54
N LYS A 26 51.21 -15.09 -25.94
CA LYS A 26 50.88 -15.79 -27.18
C LYS A 26 49.48 -16.40 -27.03
N THR A 27 48.57 -16.08 -27.94
CA THR A 27 47.17 -16.54 -27.94
C THR A 27 46.98 -18.03 -28.28
N CYS A 28 48.04 -18.73 -28.72
CA CYS A 28 48.05 -20.17 -29.06
C CYS A 28 49.47 -20.77 -28.97
N GLY A 29 49.60 -22.10 -28.94
CA GLY A 29 50.89 -22.81 -28.94
C GLY A 29 50.78 -24.26 -29.43
N THR A 30 51.88 -24.84 -29.92
CA THR A 30 51.91 -26.27 -30.30
C THR A 30 51.85 -27.16 -29.04
N LEU A 31 51.45 -28.43 -29.19
CA LEU A 31 51.41 -29.41 -28.09
C LEU A 31 52.76 -29.62 -27.38
N ASP A 32 53.87 -29.34 -28.04
CA ASP A 32 55.23 -29.54 -27.51
C ASP A 32 55.70 -28.40 -26.57
N ARG A 33 54.84 -27.41 -26.34
CA ARG A 33 55.00 -26.34 -25.36
C ARG A 33 54.86 -26.88 -23.93
N HIS A 34 55.66 -26.36 -23.00
CA HIS A 34 55.59 -26.76 -21.58
C HIS A 34 54.21 -26.52 -20.96
N GLU A 35 53.49 -25.48 -21.43
CA GLU A 35 52.11 -25.18 -21.02
C GLU A 35 51.13 -26.34 -21.36
N ASN A 36 51.49 -27.21 -22.31
CA ASN A 36 50.69 -28.34 -22.75
C ASN A 36 51.22 -29.69 -22.24
N ASP A 37 52.20 -29.70 -21.33
CA ASP A 37 52.78 -30.95 -20.78
C ASP A 37 51.70 -31.88 -20.22
N ALA A 38 50.68 -31.32 -19.55
CA ALA A 38 49.61 -32.08 -18.91
C ALA A 38 48.78 -32.92 -19.91
N CYS A 39 48.49 -32.42 -21.11
CA CYS A 39 47.68 -33.13 -22.11
C CYS A 39 48.51 -33.86 -23.18
N ARG A 40 49.83 -33.64 -23.22
CA ARG A 40 50.68 -34.03 -24.36
C ARG A 40 50.61 -35.51 -24.67
N GLU A 41 50.69 -36.35 -23.65
CA GLU A 41 50.72 -37.81 -23.83
C GLU A 41 49.40 -38.31 -24.41
N ASP A 42 48.26 -37.84 -23.89
CA ASP A 42 46.94 -38.26 -24.37
C ASP A 42 46.66 -37.79 -25.79
N VAL A 43 46.90 -36.51 -26.07
CA VAL A 43 46.72 -35.97 -27.42
C VAL A 43 47.61 -36.71 -28.42
N THR A 44 48.84 -37.07 -28.03
CA THR A 44 49.74 -37.87 -28.89
C THR A 44 49.24 -39.30 -29.07
N PHE A 45 48.70 -39.93 -28.04
CA PHE A 45 48.12 -41.26 -28.09
C PHE A 45 46.92 -41.33 -29.05
N PHE A 46 45.99 -40.37 -28.96
CA PHE A 46 44.82 -40.30 -29.85
C PHE A 46 45.14 -39.74 -31.25
N ALA A 47 46.23 -39.00 -31.42
CA ALA A 47 46.69 -38.53 -32.73
C ALA A 47 47.50 -39.58 -33.51
N ALA A 48 47.94 -40.67 -32.86
CA ALA A 48 48.77 -41.69 -33.49
C ALA A 48 48.05 -42.36 -34.68
N PRO A 49 48.72 -42.55 -35.83
CA PRO A 49 48.10 -43.13 -37.02
C PRO A 49 47.66 -44.58 -36.79
N VAL A 50 46.55 -44.96 -37.42
CA VAL A 50 46.01 -46.33 -37.38
C VAL A 50 46.79 -47.20 -38.35
N THR A 51 47.90 -47.78 -37.90
CA THR A 51 48.66 -48.80 -38.63
C THR A 51 48.64 -50.14 -37.89
N GLU A 52 48.71 -51.25 -38.62
CA GLU A 52 48.69 -52.59 -38.05
C GLU A 52 49.83 -52.76 -37.00
N GLY A 53 49.46 -53.10 -35.76
CA GLY A 53 50.39 -53.27 -34.64
C GLY A 53 50.74 -52.01 -33.83
N ALA A 54 50.25 -50.81 -34.19
CA ALA A 54 50.50 -49.59 -33.43
C ALA A 54 49.48 -49.40 -32.27
N LYS A 55 49.98 -48.97 -31.10
CA LYS A 55 49.13 -48.52 -29.98
C LYS A 55 48.60 -47.11 -30.28
N SER A 56 47.51 -47.02 -31.05
CA SER A 56 46.77 -45.77 -31.29
C SER A 56 45.51 -45.74 -30.46
N GLY A 57 45.26 -44.60 -29.80
CA GLY A 57 44.01 -44.34 -29.08
C GLY A 57 42.79 -44.35 -29.99
N LYS A 58 42.96 -44.21 -31.32
CA LYS A 58 41.85 -44.35 -32.28
C LYS A 58 41.28 -45.76 -32.39
N ASN A 59 42.05 -46.76 -31.96
CA ASN A 59 41.61 -48.16 -31.91
C ASN A 59 41.11 -48.59 -30.53
N ASP A 60 41.10 -47.68 -29.54
CA ASP A 60 40.57 -47.98 -28.22
C ASP A 60 39.06 -48.25 -28.33
N PRO A 61 38.53 -49.38 -27.79
CA PRO A 61 37.11 -49.69 -27.81
C PRO A 61 36.21 -48.59 -27.21
N ASN A 62 36.77 -47.74 -26.33
CA ASN A 62 36.06 -46.65 -25.68
C ASN A 62 36.31 -45.29 -26.37
N ALA A 63 37.08 -45.23 -27.46
CA ALA A 63 37.49 -43.96 -28.05
C ALA A 63 36.32 -43.10 -28.54
N GLU A 64 35.29 -43.70 -29.14
CA GLU A 64 34.08 -42.95 -29.56
C GLU A 64 33.36 -42.30 -28.37
N ASN A 65 33.33 -42.97 -27.22
CA ASN A 65 32.72 -42.44 -26.01
C ASN A 65 33.58 -41.36 -25.35
N LEU A 66 34.92 -41.52 -25.35
CA LEU A 66 35.86 -40.54 -24.80
C LEU A 66 35.91 -39.25 -25.63
N MET A 67 35.71 -39.36 -26.95
CA MET A 67 35.87 -38.24 -27.90
C MET A 67 34.53 -37.70 -28.41
N LYS A 68 33.44 -37.93 -27.66
CA LYS A 68 32.07 -37.57 -28.05
C LYS A 68 31.88 -36.06 -28.31
N ASP A 69 32.64 -35.20 -27.63
CA ASP A 69 32.60 -33.74 -27.82
C ASP A 69 33.44 -33.23 -29.00
N MET A 70 34.18 -34.11 -29.67
CA MET A 70 35.05 -33.72 -30.77
C MET A 70 34.28 -32.95 -31.85
N GLY A 71 33.13 -33.50 -32.28
CA GLY A 71 32.34 -32.90 -33.34
C GLY A 71 31.77 -31.54 -32.96
N SER A 72 31.32 -31.37 -31.73
CA SER A 72 30.67 -30.13 -31.27
C SER A 72 31.68 -29.01 -30.95
N ILE A 73 32.84 -29.35 -30.40
CA ILE A 73 33.89 -28.38 -30.04
C ILE A 73 34.77 -28.03 -31.23
N THR A 74 35.12 -29.02 -32.06
CA THR A 74 36.11 -28.83 -33.12
C THR A 74 35.50 -28.79 -34.52
N GLY A 75 34.23 -29.19 -34.68
CA GLY A 75 33.58 -29.25 -36.00
C GLY A 75 34.15 -30.37 -36.88
N VAL A 76 34.89 -31.31 -36.28
CA VAL A 76 35.62 -32.39 -36.95
C VAL A 76 35.25 -33.70 -36.28
N ASP A 77 34.99 -34.72 -37.10
CA ASP A 77 34.77 -36.08 -36.60
C ASP A 77 36.07 -36.65 -36.01
N PHE A 78 35.97 -37.26 -34.84
CA PHE A 78 37.11 -37.82 -34.10
C PHE A 78 38.00 -38.76 -34.94
N LYS A 79 37.42 -39.59 -35.82
CA LYS A 79 38.22 -40.52 -36.63
C LYS A 79 39.12 -39.75 -37.59
N SER A 80 38.64 -38.63 -38.11
CA SER A 80 39.34 -37.73 -39.02
C SER A 80 40.18 -36.63 -38.35
N ALA A 81 40.08 -36.49 -37.03
CA ALA A 81 40.73 -35.44 -36.26
C ALA A 81 42.26 -35.46 -36.43
N SER A 82 42.84 -34.26 -36.64
CA SER A 82 44.29 -34.04 -36.58
C SER A 82 44.78 -33.93 -35.14
N ARG A 83 46.10 -34.00 -34.93
CA ARG A 83 46.74 -33.75 -33.63
C ARG A 83 46.31 -32.40 -33.04
N ASP A 84 46.21 -31.38 -33.88
CA ASP A 84 45.83 -30.05 -33.45
C ASP A 84 44.34 -29.98 -33.10
N ASP A 85 43.46 -30.65 -33.83
CA ASP A 85 42.04 -30.73 -33.46
C ASP A 85 41.87 -31.44 -32.10
N LEU A 86 42.68 -32.48 -31.83
CA LEU A 86 42.70 -33.15 -30.53
C LEU A 86 43.27 -32.23 -29.44
N GLN A 87 44.35 -31.49 -29.71
CA GLN A 87 44.85 -30.47 -28.77
C GLN A 87 43.77 -29.43 -28.44
N ARG A 88 42.98 -29.01 -29.44
CA ARG A 88 41.86 -28.09 -29.26
C ARG A 88 40.75 -28.68 -28.38
N LEU A 89 40.38 -29.95 -28.62
CA LEU A 89 39.44 -30.66 -27.73
C LEU A 89 39.98 -30.68 -26.29
N TYR A 90 41.24 -31.06 -26.10
CA TYR A 90 41.86 -31.12 -24.77
C TYR A 90 42.10 -29.75 -24.11
N PHE A 91 42.12 -28.67 -24.88
CA PHE A 91 42.11 -27.32 -24.36
C PHE A 91 40.71 -26.91 -23.84
N CYS A 92 39.66 -27.31 -24.55
CA CYS A 92 38.28 -26.86 -24.34
C CYS A 92 37.44 -27.75 -23.42
N SER A 93 37.59 -29.06 -23.54
CA SER A 93 36.88 -30.12 -22.80
C SER A 93 37.78 -31.37 -22.77
N PRO A 94 38.78 -31.43 -21.88
CA PRO A 94 39.75 -32.54 -21.84
C PRO A 94 39.10 -33.84 -21.40
N PRO A 95 39.03 -34.87 -22.28
CA PRO A 95 38.62 -36.21 -21.87
C PRO A 95 39.58 -36.75 -20.81
N GLY A 96 39.07 -37.14 -19.65
CA GLY A 96 39.89 -37.65 -18.53
C GLY A 96 40.64 -36.59 -17.71
N GLY A 97 40.39 -35.29 -17.95
CA GLY A 97 40.83 -34.20 -17.07
C GLY A 97 42.26 -33.68 -17.30
N HIS A 98 43.03 -34.25 -18.23
CA HIS A 98 44.38 -33.80 -18.55
C HIS A 98 44.37 -32.59 -19.52
N GLN A 99 44.10 -31.39 -19.01
CA GLN A 99 43.89 -30.18 -19.84
C GLN A 99 45.16 -29.65 -20.53
N CYS A 100 45.03 -29.20 -21.78
CA CYS A 100 46.08 -28.42 -22.45
C CYS A 100 46.07 -26.97 -21.94
N GLY A 101 47.23 -26.39 -21.61
CA GLY A 101 47.31 -24.99 -21.18
C GLY A 101 47.25 -23.95 -22.31
N LEU A 102 47.47 -24.35 -23.57
CA LEU A 102 47.36 -23.49 -24.75
C LEU A 102 46.59 -24.20 -25.89
N PRO A 103 45.69 -23.48 -26.60
CA PRO A 103 45.05 -24.02 -27.80
C PRO A 103 46.05 -24.09 -28.96
N PRO A 104 45.79 -24.90 -29.99
CA PRO A 104 46.68 -25.01 -31.14
C PRO A 104 46.63 -23.74 -32.01
N CYS A 105 47.73 -23.45 -32.71
CA CYS A 105 47.78 -22.32 -33.66
C CYS A 105 47.23 -22.66 -35.06
N SER A 106 47.02 -23.94 -35.35
CA SER A 106 46.44 -24.49 -36.58
C SER A 106 45.41 -25.55 -36.21
N CYS A 107 44.46 -25.85 -37.08
CA CYS A 107 43.41 -26.86 -36.88
C CYS A 107 42.62 -27.02 -38.19
N SER A 108 41.81 -28.06 -38.29
CA SER A 108 41.05 -28.37 -39.50
C SER A 108 39.85 -27.43 -39.72
N LYS A 109 39.32 -26.80 -38.66
CA LYS A 109 38.17 -25.88 -38.71
C LYS A 109 38.43 -24.58 -37.91
N PRO A 110 39.13 -23.59 -38.51
CA PRO A 110 39.42 -22.32 -37.83
C PRO A 110 38.15 -21.56 -37.39
N PRO A 111 38.24 -20.69 -36.36
CA PRO A 111 39.46 -20.33 -35.62
C PRO A 111 39.91 -21.42 -34.64
N CYS A 112 41.22 -21.57 -34.46
CA CYS A 112 41.84 -22.72 -33.77
C CYS A 112 42.19 -22.45 -32.31
N ASP A 113 42.22 -21.18 -31.95
CA ASP A 113 42.38 -20.64 -30.60
C ASP A 113 41.05 -20.54 -29.83
N SER A 114 40.00 -21.23 -30.30
CA SER A 114 38.65 -21.18 -29.70
C SER A 114 38.03 -22.57 -29.55
N CYS A 115 36.91 -22.68 -28.84
CA CYS A 115 36.16 -23.93 -28.66
C CYS A 115 34.98 -24.12 -29.62
N PHE A 116 34.93 -23.32 -30.71
CA PHE A 116 33.80 -23.28 -31.64
C PHE A 116 34.24 -23.66 -33.05
N GLY A 117 34.38 -24.95 -33.29
CA GLY A 117 34.87 -25.50 -34.54
C GLY A 117 34.09 -25.09 -35.78
N GLY A 118 34.69 -24.27 -36.64
CA GLY A 118 34.06 -23.83 -37.88
C GLY A 118 32.94 -22.81 -37.70
N VAL A 119 32.76 -22.30 -36.48
CA VAL A 119 31.82 -21.21 -36.15
C VAL A 119 32.64 -20.10 -35.52
N ALA A 120 32.31 -18.84 -35.82
CA ALA A 120 32.99 -17.73 -35.16
C ALA A 120 32.79 -17.87 -33.63
N PRO A 121 33.83 -17.59 -32.81
CA PRO A 121 33.67 -17.59 -31.36
C PRO A 121 32.53 -16.64 -31.01
N PRO A 122 31.75 -16.91 -29.95
CA PRO A 122 30.69 -16.02 -29.51
C PRO A 122 31.32 -14.63 -29.38
N GLN A 123 30.75 -13.67 -30.11
CA GLN A 123 31.23 -12.31 -30.11
C GLN A 123 30.46 -11.53 -29.05
N ARG A 124 31.17 -10.65 -28.35
CA ARG A 124 30.50 -9.72 -27.45
C ARG A 124 29.53 -8.85 -28.24
N VAL A 125 28.35 -8.64 -27.67
CA VAL A 125 27.34 -7.80 -28.32
C VAL A 125 27.71 -6.33 -28.17
N SER A 126 27.72 -5.59 -29.28
CA SER A 126 27.85 -4.13 -29.22
C SER A 126 26.54 -3.55 -28.70
N ARG A 127 26.59 -2.89 -27.54
CA ARG A 127 25.45 -2.17 -26.96
C ARG A 127 25.49 -0.68 -27.33
N PRO A 128 24.34 0.00 -27.41
CA PRO A 128 24.30 1.45 -27.60
C PRO A 128 25.15 2.18 -26.55
N GLY A 129 25.87 3.23 -26.94
CA GLY A 129 26.72 4.01 -26.02
C GLY A 129 28.15 3.46 -25.81
N CYS A 130 28.50 2.32 -26.42
CA CYS A 130 29.82 1.70 -26.31
C CYS A 130 30.78 2.03 -27.47
N GLU A 131 30.38 2.92 -28.38
CA GLU A 131 31.18 3.38 -29.50
C GLU A 131 32.44 4.13 -29.00
N GLY A 132 33.58 3.94 -29.67
CA GLY A 132 34.82 4.66 -29.33
C GLY A 132 35.57 4.21 -28.07
N GLY A 133 35.21 3.05 -27.48
CA GLY A 133 35.94 2.49 -26.33
C GLY A 133 35.38 2.85 -24.95
N GLY A 134 34.07 3.15 -24.87
CA GLY A 134 33.36 3.46 -23.64
C GLY A 134 33.64 2.47 -22.49
N GLN A 135 33.61 2.98 -21.25
CA GLN A 135 33.98 2.24 -20.03
C GLN A 135 32.79 1.93 -19.10
N GLY A 136 31.55 2.21 -19.51
CA GLY A 136 30.36 1.87 -18.72
C GLY A 136 30.23 0.36 -18.51
N ILE A 137 29.57 -0.06 -17.42
CA ILE A 137 29.45 -1.48 -17.04
C ILE A 137 28.76 -2.35 -18.11
N HIS A 138 27.95 -1.75 -18.97
CA HIS A 138 27.30 -2.40 -20.10
C HIS A 138 28.21 -2.62 -21.31
N CYS A 139 29.35 -1.95 -21.38
CA CYS A 139 30.26 -2.01 -22.53
C CYS A 139 31.33 -3.10 -22.40
N LYS A 140 31.77 -3.38 -21.17
CA LYS A 140 32.83 -4.35 -20.92
C LYS A 140 32.53 -5.17 -19.68
N PRO A 141 32.86 -6.47 -19.68
CA PRO A 141 32.85 -7.28 -18.47
C PRO A 141 33.84 -6.75 -17.44
N PRO A 142 33.55 -6.92 -16.14
CA PRO A 142 34.51 -6.64 -15.09
C PRO A 142 35.70 -7.63 -15.20
N THR A 143 36.80 -7.35 -14.52
CA THR A 143 37.94 -8.30 -14.48
C THR A 143 37.57 -9.60 -13.77
N LYS A 144 36.69 -9.51 -12.75
CA LYS A 144 36.24 -10.62 -11.91
C LYS A 144 34.75 -10.47 -11.60
N ALA A 145 34.09 -11.57 -11.21
CA ALA A 145 32.63 -11.66 -11.19
C ALA A 145 31.94 -10.69 -10.23
N LEU A 146 32.58 -10.29 -9.12
CA LEU A 146 32.04 -9.31 -8.17
C LEU A 146 32.40 -7.86 -8.50
N GLY A 147 33.12 -7.61 -9.59
CA GLY A 147 33.67 -6.28 -9.89
C GLY A 147 32.62 -5.18 -10.14
N TYR A 148 31.36 -5.54 -10.37
CA TYR A 148 30.23 -4.61 -10.54
C TYR A 148 29.14 -4.73 -9.46
N LYS A 149 29.46 -5.38 -8.32
CA LYS A 149 28.50 -5.57 -7.24
C LYS A 149 27.94 -4.24 -6.72
N GLY A 150 26.63 -4.18 -6.55
CA GLY A 150 25.92 -2.99 -6.07
C GLY A 150 25.89 -1.79 -7.03
N LEU A 151 26.38 -1.94 -8.27
CA LEU A 151 26.32 -0.88 -9.27
C LEU A 151 25.00 -0.91 -10.04
N ALA A 152 24.60 0.26 -10.54
CA ALA A 152 23.41 0.41 -11.38
C ALA A 152 23.72 0.09 -12.85
N TRP A 153 22.88 -0.74 -13.48
CA TRP A 153 22.85 -0.92 -14.93
C TRP A 153 22.29 0.33 -15.61
N PRO A 154 22.68 0.65 -16.86
CA PRO A 154 22.17 1.85 -17.53
C PRO A 154 20.66 1.94 -17.50
N THR A 155 20.17 3.16 -17.29
CA THR A 155 18.75 3.48 -17.31
C THR A 155 18.08 2.92 -18.56
N MET A 156 16.98 2.20 -18.36
CA MET A 156 16.13 1.76 -19.45
C MET A 156 14.98 2.76 -19.60
N THR A 157 14.69 3.19 -20.83
CA THR A 157 13.62 4.16 -21.10
C THR A 157 12.63 3.54 -22.07
N PHE A 158 11.36 3.48 -21.69
CA PHE A 158 10.27 2.91 -22.49
C PHE A 158 9.22 3.98 -22.80
N PRO A 159 9.28 4.63 -23.97
CA PRO A 159 8.28 5.61 -24.39
C PRO A 159 6.98 4.92 -24.83
N GLY A 160 5.83 5.55 -24.56
CA GLY A 160 4.50 5.06 -24.90
C GLY A 160 3.42 5.49 -23.90
N LYS A 161 2.20 5.74 -24.38
CA LYS A 161 1.02 6.10 -23.55
C LYS A 161 0.10 4.92 -23.23
N LYS A 162 0.61 3.69 -23.33
CA LYS A 162 -0.18 2.46 -23.08
C LYS A 162 0.13 1.93 -21.69
N GLU A 163 -0.70 1.03 -21.19
CA GLU A 163 -0.36 0.24 -20.00
C GLU A 163 0.96 -0.51 -20.26
N MET A 164 1.87 -0.47 -19.28
CA MET A 164 3.20 -1.07 -19.38
C MET A 164 3.18 -2.44 -18.71
N HIS A 165 3.96 -3.39 -19.24
CA HIS A 165 3.90 -4.77 -18.81
C HIS A 165 5.28 -5.30 -18.41
N ILE A 166 5.34 -5.97 -17.26
CA ILE A 166 6.54 -6.66 -16.77
C ILE A 166 6.15 -8.11 -16.57
N PHE A 167 6.92 -9.07 -17.10
CA PHE A 167 6.69 -10.47 -16.73
C PHE A 167 7.67 -10.90 -15.66
N ALA A 168 7.28 -11.84 -14.80
CA ALA A 168 8.17 -12.44 -13.80
C ALA A 168 8.16 -13.97 -13.90
N ILE A 169 9.34 -14.59 -13.80
CA ILE A 169 9.55 -16.04 -13.92
C ILE A 169 10.80 -16.47 -13.12
N GLY A 170 10.82 -17.70 -12.64
CA GLY A 170 11.96 -18.34 -11.95
C GLY A 170 11.95 -19.83 -12.19
N ASP A 171 13.02 -20.52 -11.78
CA ASP A 171 13.03 -21.98 -11.64
C ASP A 171 12.68 -22.69 -12.97
N TRP A 172 13.11 -22.08 -14.08
CA TRP A 172 12.71 -22.48 -15.43
C TRP A 172 13.76 -23.32 -16.14
N GLY A 173 15.02 -23.32 -15.71
CA GLY A 173 16.13 -23.87 -16.46
C GLY A 173 16.21 -25.37 -16.51
N GLY A 174 15.55 -26.07 -17.41
CA GLY A 174 15.68 -27.53 -17.54
C GLY A 174 17.12 -28.00 -17.82
N MET A 175 17.36 -29.29 -17.62
CA MET A 175 18.63 -29.96 -17.92
C MET A 175 18.79 -30.24 -19.41
N ASP A 176 20.05 -30.31 -19.87
CA ASP A 176 20.39 -30.75 -21.22
C ASP A 176 21.22 -32.04 -21.19
N GLY A 177 20.63 -33.10 -21.71
CA GLY A 177 21.24 -34.44 -21.77
C GLY A 177 22.26 -34.64 -22.89
N THR A 178 22.47 -33.65 -23.76
CA THR A 178 23.51 -33.71 -24.81
C THR A 178 24.84 -33.12 -24.39
N LEU A 179 24.85 -32.38 -23.29
CA LEU A 179 26.05 -31.81 -22.74
C LEU A 179 26.80 -32.88 -21.96
N ASN A 180 28.08 -33.04 -22.28
CA ASN A 180 28.99 -33.88 -21.52
C ASN A 180 29.74 -32.97 -20.54
N PRO A 181 29.52 -33.14 -19.23
CA PRO A 181 30.14 -32.29 -18.23
C PRO A 181 31.66 -32.42 -18.27
N ILE A 182 32.35 -31.29 -18.14
CA ILE A 182 33.82 -31.24 -18.17
C ILE A 182 34.38 -31.40 -16.75
N GLU A 183 35.71 -31.48 -16.63
CA GLU A 183 36.40 -31.41 -15.32
C GLU A 183 35.99 -32.54 -14.33
N ASN A 184 35.81 -33.76 -14.86
CA ASN A 184 35.45 -34.97 -14.12
C ASN A 184 34.08 -34.92 -13.40
N ARG A 185 33.15 -34.11 -13.91
CA ARG A 185 31.76 -34.06 -13.44
C ARG A 185 30.95 -35.26 -13.94
N GLU A 186 29.97 -35.68 -13.16
CA GLU A 186 29.06 -36.78 -13.52
C GLU A 186 28.13 -36.36 -14.67
N GLU A 187 27.84 -37.30 -15.58
CA GLU A 187 26.89 -37.06 -16.69
C GLU A 187 25.49 -36.76 -16.13
N LEU A 188 24.85 -35.71 -16.65
CA LEU A 188 23.50 -35.29 -16.26
C LEU A 188 22.46 -36.33 -16.71
N LEU A 189 22.19 -37.35 -15.90
CA LEU A 189 21.20 -38.40 -16.19
C LEU A 189 20.20 -38.52 -15.04
N VAL A 190 18.96 -38.08 -15.27
CA VAL A 190 17.96 -38.07 -14.20
C VAL A 190 16.78 -39.03 -14.45
N PHE A 191 16.58 -39.49 -15.69
CA PHE A 191 15.52 -40.46 -16.05
C PHE A 191 15.69 -40.99 -17.48
N ASN A 192 14.85 -41.93 -17.89
CA ASN A 192 14.80 -42.53 -19.23
C ASN A 192 14.35 -41.52 -20.30
N GLY A 193 15.26 -40.63 -20.69
CA GLY A 193 14.99 -39.50 -21.58
C GLY A 193 16.04 -38.39 -21.48
N GLY A 194 16.75 -38.28 -20.35
CA GLY A 194 17.77 -37.27 -20.05
C GLY A 194 19.09 -37.39 -20.83
N LYS A 195 19.12 -38.09 -21.97
CA LYS A 195 20.26 -38.13 -22.93
C LYS A 195 19.96 -37.37 -24.23
N LYS A 196 18.88 -36.60 -24.23
CA LYS A 196 18.39 -35.82 -25.39
C LYS A 196 18.66 -34.35 -25.16
N ALA A 197 18.66 -33.59 -26.25
CA ALA A 197 18.79 -32.14 -26.19
C ALA A 197 17.69 -31.58 -25.28
N GLY A 198 18.06 -30.71 -24.36
CA GLY A 198 17.15 -30.07 -23.41
C GLY A 198 16.10 -29.15 -24.08
N PRO A 199 15.17 -28.59 -23.29
CA PRO A 199 15.10 -28.72 -21.84
C PRO A 199 14.41 -29.99 -21.36
N SER A 200 15.05 -30.70 -20.44
CA SER A 200 14.51 -31.83 -19.68
C SER A 200 14.24 -31.43 -18.24
N VAL A 201 13.14 -31.90 -17.66
CA VAL A 201 12.77 -31.56 -16.27
C VAL A 201 13.71 -32.21 -15.29
N PHE A 202 14.04 -31.54 -14.19
CA PHE A 202 14.63 -32.16 -13.01
C PHE A 202 13.52 -32.74 -12.12
N PRO A 203 13.28 -34.07 -12.11
CA PRO A 203 12.24 -34.66 -11.25
C PRO A 203 12.69 -34.72 -9.78
N ARG A 204 11.89 -34.11 -8.91
CA ARG A 204 12.03 -34.12 -7.46
C ARG A 204 10.71 -34.51 -6.80
N THR A 205 10.81 -35.19 -5.66
CA THR A 205 9.66 -35.69 -4.91
C THR A 205 8.72 -34.56 -4.49
N ARG A 206 7.42 -34.85 -4.43
CA ARG A 206 6.37 -33.92 -4.01
C ARG A 206 5.97 -34.11 -2.56
N TRP A 207 5.51 -33.04 -1.94
CA TRP A 207 5.12 -33.00 -0.54
C TRP A 207 3.66 -32.60 -0.38
N ASP A 208 3.07 -32.98 0.75
CA ASP A 208 1.78 -32.43 1.16
C ASP A 208 1.89 -30.91 1.40
N LYS A 209 0.76 -30.21 1.44
CA LYS A 209 0.73 -28.74 1.61
C LYS A 209 1.56 -28.26 2.82
N HIS A 210 1.60 -29.04 3.89
CA HIS A 210 2.31 -28.70 5.12
C HIS A 210 3.79 -29.09 5.11
N HIS A 211 4.29 -29.72 4.04
CA HIS A 211 5.66 -30.20 3.89
C HIS A 211 6.11 -31.10 5.06
N ASN A 212 5.20 -31.92 5.57
CA ASN A 212 5.47 -32.87 6.65
C ASN A 212 5.53 -34.32 6.17
N SER A 213 4.96 -34.61 4.99
CA SER A 213 4.87 -35.95 4.42
C SER A 213 5.08 -35.92 2.91
N GLU A 214 5.92 -36.82 2.42
CA GLU A 214 6.06 -37.06 0.98
C GLU A 214 4.77 -37.69 0.44
N ILE A 215 4.29 -37.21 -0.72
CA ILE A 215 3.09 -37.78 -1.37
C ILE A 215 3.36 -39.22 -1.82
N CYS A 216 4.56 -39.46 -2.33
CA CYS A 216 5.13 -40.78 -2.57
C CYS A 216 6.66 -40.65 -2.50
N ASP A 217 7.38 -41.74 -2.28
CA ASP A 217 8.83 -41.65 -2.12
C ASP A 217 9.54 -41.26 -3.43
N HIS A 218 10.78 -40.76 -3.32
CA HIS A 218 11.55 -40.30 -4.49
C HIS A 218 11.64 -41.36 -5.59
N LYS A 219 11.84 -42.62 -5.21
CA LYS A 219 11.99 -43.72 -6.18
C LYS A 219 10.67 -43.98 -6.91
N GLN A 220 9.55 -43.98 -6.20
CA GLN A 220 8.21 -44.13 -6.77
C GLN A 220 7.89 -42.99 -7.75
N PHE A 221 8.29 -41.76 -7.41
CA PHE A 221 8.08 -40.62 -8.29
C PHE A 221 8.93 -40.71 -9.56
N ILE A 222 10.20 -41.11 -9.45
CA ILE A 222 11.06 -41.37 -10.63
C ILE A 222 10.50 -42.52 -11.49
N GLU A 223 9.95 -43.57 -10.88
CA GLU A 223 9.26 -44.64 -11.63
C GLU A 223 8.07 -44.09 -12.45
N CYS A 224 7.33 -43.13 -11.90
CA CYS A 224 6.28 -42.43 -12.66
C CYS A 224 6.83 -41.62 -13.84
N PHE A 225 7.96 -40.94 -13.67
CA PHE A 225 8.64 -40.23 -14.76
C PHE A 225 9.13 -41.16 -15.85
N ASP A 226 9.83 -42.24 -15.48
CA ASP A 226 10.38 -43.22 -16.42
C ASP A 226 9.30 -43.92 -17.25
N GLN A 227 8.15 -44.19 -16.62
CA GLN A 227 7.02 -44.86 -17.26
C GLN A 227 5.99 -43.89 -17.85
N LYS A 228 6.21 -42.58 -17.76
CA LYS A 228 5.26 -41.55 -18.19
C LYS A 228 3.85 -41.74 -17.63
N GLY A 229 3.79 -42.09 -16.35
CA GLY A 229 2.55 -42.36 -15.62
C GLY A 229 1.93 -43.74 -15.86
N TYR A 230 2.53 -44.60 -16.68
CA TYR A 230 2.07 -45.99 -16.82
C TYR A 230 2.56 -46.88 -15.67
N PRO A 231 1.85 -47.98 -15.34
CA PRO A 231 2.34 -48.96 -14.36
C PRO A 231 3.78 -49.40 -14.68
N PRO A 232 4.68 -49.53 -13.69
CA PRO A 232 4.44 -49.55 -12.23
C PRO A 232 4.26 -48.20 -11.50
N CYS A 233 4.06 -47.06 -12.17
CA CYS A 233 3.75 -45.79 -11.49
C CYS A 233 2.63 -45.93 -10.43
N VAL A 234 2.94 -45.56 -9.19
CA VAL A 234 2.02 -45.70 -8.05
C VAL A 234 0.88 -44.69 -8.15
N PRO A 235 -0.40 -45.13 -8.09
CA PRO A 235 -1.53 -44.21 -8.04
C PRO A 235 -1.41 -43.26 -6.85
N GLY A 236 -1.55 -41.95 -7.10
CA GLY A 236 -1.48 -40.93 -6.05
C GLY A 236 -0.18 -40.12 -6.01
N CYS A 237 0.88 -40.51 -6.73
CA CYS A 237 2.13 -39.73 -6.88
C CYS A 237 1.95 -38.35 -7.57
N GLY A 238 0.72 -38.01 -8.01
CA GLY A 238 0.41 -36.70 -8.58
C GLY A 238 1.02 -36.41 -9.95
N TYR A 239 1.72 -37.36 -10.58
CA TYR A 239 2.30 -37.19 -11.91
C TYR A 239 1.22 -36.94 -12.98
N VAL A 240 1.41 -35.91 -13.81
CA VAL A 240 0.50 -35.55 -14.90
C VAL A 240 1.21 -35.67 -16.24
N ARG A 241 0.85 -36.73 -16.97
CA ARG A 241 1.40 -37.01 -18.30
C ARG A 241 1.17 -35.85 -19.26
N GLY A 242 2.21 -35.50 -20.02
CA GLY A 242 2.20 -34.42 -20.99
C GLY A 242 2.37 -33.03 -20.39
N VAL A 243 2.24 -32.90 -19.06
CA VAL A 243 2.57 -31.68 -18.31
C VAL A 243 3.92 -31.83 -17.66
N ASP A 244 4.08 -32.81 -16.76
CA ASP A 244 5.32 -33.08 -16.03
C ASP A 244 6.47 -33.54 -16.95
N ASP A 245 6.19 -33.97 -18.17
CA ASP A 245 7.22 -34.35 -19.15
C ASP A 245 7.92 -33.14 -19.81
N GLN A 246 7.29 -31.97 -19.79
CA GLN A 246 7.69 -30.80 -20.58
C GLN A 246 7.18 -29.44 -20.04
N PRO A 247 7.13 -29.21 -18.70
CA PRO A 247 6.56 -28.01 -18.10
C PRO A 247 7.26 -26.74 -18.58
N GLN A 248 8.60 -26.68 -18.68
CA GLN A 248 9.29 -25.51 -19.24
C GLN A 248 8.79 -25.15 -20.65
N ILE A 249 8.56 -26.15 -21.52
CA ILE A 249 8.07 -25.90 -22.88
C ILE A 249 6.62 -25.37 -22.85
N LEU A 250 5.77 -25.92 -21.99
CA LEU A 250 4.39 -25.43 -21.83
C LEU A 250 4.35 -24.00 -21.31
N VAL A 251 5.09 -23.72 -20.23
CA VAL A 251 5.25 -22.38 -19.66
C VAL A 251 5.80 -21.41 -20.71
N ALA A 252 6.87 -21.77 -21.42
CA ALA A 252 7.43 -20.95 -22.48
C ALA A 252 6.44 -20.67 -23.61
N ASN A 253 5.59 -21.63 -23.98
CA ASN A 253 4.55 -21.44 -24.99
C ASN A 253 3.47 -20.45 -24.51
N ALA A 254 3.00 -20.59 -23.27
CA ALA A 254 2.09 -19.62 -22.64
C ALA A 254 2.73 -18.23 -22.54
N PHE A 255 4.02 -18.16 -22.16
CA PHE A 255 4.82 -16.95 -22.06
C PHE A 255 4.93 -16.22 -23.41
N LYS A 256 5.25 -16.95 -24.49
CA LYS A 256 5.31 -16.41 -25.85
C LYS A 256 3.96 -15.92 -26.35
N ALA A 257 2.89 -16.67 -26.07
CA ALA A 257 1.53 -16.29 -26.45
C ALA A 257 1.12 -14.99 -25.73
N ARG A 258 1.34 -14.92 -24.42
CA ARG A 258 1.05 -13.72 -23.61
C ARG A 258 1.91 -12.53 -24.03
N ALA A 259 3.21 -12.72 -24.26
CA ALA A 259 4.11 -11.67 -24.70
C ALA A 259 3.70 -11.08 -26.07
N SER A 260 3.16 -11.91 -26.95
CA SER A 260 2.65 -11.44 -28.25
C SER A 260 1.43 -10.53 -28.12
N LEU A 261 0.65 -10.69 -27.04
CA LEU A 261 -0.52 -9.86 -26.73
C LEU A 261 -0.11 -8.58 -25.98
N MET A 262 0.63 -8.74 -24.88
CA MET A 262 0.86 -7.66 -23.90
C MET A 262 2.16 -6.89 -24.15
N LYS A 263 3.13 -7.50 -24.84
CA LYS A 263 4.43 -6.90 -25.20
C LYS A 263 5.19 -6.37 -23.98
N PRO A 264 5.70 -7.25 -23.11
CA PRO A 264 6.40 -6.83 -21.90
C PRO A 264 7.63 -5.99 -22.22
N ASP A 265 7.89 -5.00 -21.38
CA ASP A 265 9.05 -4.09 -21.46
C ASP A 265 10.33 -4.79 -21.02
N TYR A 266 10.24 -5.57 -19.93
CA TYR A 266 11.31 -6.42 -19.41
C TYR A 266 10.75 -7.60 -18.62
N ILE A 267 11.63 -8.55 -18.32
CA ILE A 267 11.36 -9.76 -17.53
C ILE A 267 12.16 -9.67 -16.22
N LEU A 268 11.49 -9.92 -15.10
CA LEU A 268 12.11 -10.17 -13.80
C LEU A 268 12.36 -11.67 -13.66
N ASN A 269 13.62 -12.05 -13.52
CA ASN A 269 14.05 -13.44 -13.43
C ASN A 269 14.65 -13.72 -12.05
N VAL A 270 13.98 -14.55 -11.25
CA VAL A 270 14.28 -14.76 -9.81
C VAL A 270 15.31 -15.86 -9.53
N GLY A 271 16.00 -16.38 -10.57
CA GLY A 271 17.07 -17.37 -10.39
C GLY A 271 16.60 -18.80 -10.55
N ASP A 272 17.53 -19.73 -10.28
CA ASP A 272 17.48 -21.13 -10.70
C ASP A 272 17.30 -21.24 -12.22
N ASN A 273 18.23 -20.56 -12.90
CA ASN A 273 18.25 -20.37 -14.34
C ASN A 273 18.67 -21.64 -15.08
N PHE A 274 19.42 -22.54 -14.42
CA PHE A 274 19.87 -23.82 -14.98
C PHE A 274 19.93 -24.90 -13.89
N TYR A 275 19.07 -25.91 -14.00
CA TYR A 275 19.09 -27.12 -13.17
C TYR A 275 20.04 -28.18 -13.74
N TRP A 276 20.53 -29.08 -12.89
CA TRP A 276 20.33 -29.12 -11.43
C TRP A 276 21.47 -28.41 -10.67
N GLY A 277 22.51 -27.94 -11.34
CA GLY A 277 23.68 -27.33 -10.72
C GLY A 277 24.23 -26.13 -11.48
N GLY A 278 23.42 -25.39 -12.22
CA GLY A 278 23.88 -24.19 -12.90
C GLY A 278 24.64 -24.53 -14.18
N ILE A 279 25.74 -23.80 -14.42
CA ILE A 279 26.60 -24.08 -15.57
C ILE A 279 27.58 -25.20 -15.21
N GLU A 280 27.59 -26.27 -16.02
CA GLU A 280 28.30 -27.54 -15.75
C GLU A 280 29.81 -27.48 -15.99
N LYS A 281 30.46 -26.56 -15.29
CA LYS A 281 31.91 -26.42 -15.19
C LYS A 281 32.28 -25.69 -13.92
N ASN A 282 33.55 -25.68 -13.57
CA ASN A 282 34.06 -24.97 -12.41
C ASN A 282 34.05 -23.45 -12.65
N CYS A 283 33.77 -22.70 -11.59
CA CYS A 283 33.94 -21.25 -11.54
C CYS A 283 35.38 -20.81 -11.87
N GLY A 284 35.54 -19.55 -12.28
CA GLY A 284 36.86 -18.93 -12.48
C GLY A 284 37.27 -18.77 -13.94
N THR A 285 36.32 -18.91 -14.87
CA THR A 285 36.60 -18.57 -16.27
C THR A 285 36.70 -17.04 -16.38
N PRO A 286 37.74 -16.48 -17.03
CA PRO A 286 37.87 -15.04 -17.14
C PRO A 286 36.58 -14.40 -17.69
N MET A 287 36.05 -13.38 -17.00
CA MET A 287 34.78 -12.71 -17.35
C MET A 287 34.72 -12.18 -18.79
N GLY A 288 35.89 -11.95 -19.39
CA GLY A 288 36.01 -11.58 -20.79
C GLY A 288 35.77 -12.70 -21.80
N GLN A 289 35.61 -13.94 -21.36
CA GLN A 289 35.50 -15.16 -22.16
C GLN A 289 34.23 -15.91 -21.78
N LEU A 290 33.69 -16.66 -22.74
CA LEU A 290 32.57 -17.56 -22.51
C LEU A 290 33.01 -18.99 -22.79
N SER A 291 32.81 -19.88 -21.82
CA SER A 291 33.06 -21.31 -21.99
C SER A 291 32.09 -21.93 -23.00
N TYR A 292 32.53 -23.02 -23.64
CA TYR A 292 31.67 -23.81 -24.53
C TYR A 292 30.42 -24.32 -23.78
N THR A 293 30.60 -24.87 -22.58
CA THR A 293 29.54 -25.37 -21.70
C THR A 293 28.46 -24.31 -21.46
N ALA A 294 28.87 -23.09 -21.08
CA ALA A 294 27.95 -21.98 -20.87
C ALA A 294 27.18 -21.65 -22.14
N LEU A 295 27.87 -21.44 -23.27
CA LEU A 295 27.20 -21.11 -24.53
C LEU A 295 26.21 -22.21 -24.95
N HIS A 296 26.58 -23.48 -24.77
CA HIS A 296 25.75 -24.63 -25.09
C HIS A 296 24.47 -24.66 -24.24
N GLN A 297 24.58 -24.56 -22.91
CA GLN A 297 23.41 -24.53 -22.02
C GLN A 297 22.52 -23.32 -22.29
N PHE A 298 23.07 -22.11 -22.45
CA PHE A 298 22.29 -20.93 -22.82
C PHE A 298 21.57 -21.13 -24.16
N ASN A 299 22.21 -21.71 -25.17
CA ASN A 299 21.58 -21.96 -26.45
C ASN A 299 20.41 -22.96 -26.37
N GLN A 300 20.59 -24.06 -25.63
CA GLN A 300 19.57 -25.12 -25.56
C GLN A 300 18.42 -24.75 -24.62
N ILE A 301 18.72 -24.19 -23.45
CA ILE A 301 17.75 -24.04 -22.36
C ILE A 301 17.12 -22.65 -22.34
N PHE A 302 17.83 -21.62 -22.82
CA PHE A 302 17.34 -20.23 -22.80
C PHE A 302 17.02 -19.68 -24.20
N GLU A 303 18.02 -19.57 -25.07
CA GLU A 303 17.86 -18.95 -26.39
C GLU A 303 17.01 -19.81 -27.33
N GLY A 304 17.07 -21.14 -27.23
CA GLY A 304 16.24 -22.05 -28.05
C GLY A 304 14.78 -22.13 -27.58
N VAL A 305 14.52 -21.88 -26.30
CA VAL A 305 13.19 -22.03 -25.68
C VAL A 305 12.39 -20.73 -25.75
N TYR A 306 13.00 -19.63 -25.30
CA TYR A 306 12.37 -18.31 -25.20
C TYR A 306 12.60 -17.46 -26.45
N THR A 307 12.32 -18.06 -27.61
CA THR A 307 12.40 -17.41 -28.93
C THR A 307 11.12 -16.66 -29.30
N GLY A 308 11.20 -15.82 -30.34
CA GLY A 308 10.04 -15.17 -30.96
C GLY A 308 10.16 -13.65 -30.99
N GLN A 309 9.45 -13.01 -31.93
CA GLN A 309 9.54 -11.56 -32.14
C GLN A 309 9.21 -10.77 -30.87
N ALA A 310 8.23 -11.23 -30.09
CA ALA A 310 7.79 -10.58 -28.86
C ALA A 310 8.77 -10.67 -27.68
N LEU A 311 9.76 -11.59 -27.71
CA LEU A 311 10.72 -11.81 -26.62
C LEU A 311 12.18 -11.53 -27.02
N SER A 312 12.50 -11.62 -28.31
CA SER A 312 13.88 -11.52 -28.84
C SER A 312 14.63 -10.23 -28.50
N LYS A 313 13.92 -9.18 -28.05
CA LYS A 313 14.50 -7.88 -27.68
C LYS A 313 14.16 -7.45 -26.26
N VAL A 314 13.39 -8.25 -25.52
CA VAL A 314 12.93 -7.90 -24.17
C VAL A 314 14.04 -8.26 -23.18
N PRO A 315 14.57 -7.31 -22.39
CA PRO A 315 15.59 -7.59 -21.39
C PRO A 315 15.11 -8.54 -20.29
N TRP A 316 16.00 -9.42 -19.84
CA TRP A 316 15.83 -10.34 -18.71
C TRP A 316 16.75 -9.89 -17.59
N LEU A 317 16.18 -9.22 -16.58
CA LEU A 317 16.90 -8.79 -15.38
C LEU A 317 16.95 -9.98 -14.44
N SER A 318 18.14 -10.52 -14.19
CA SER A 318 18.29 -11.83 -13.52
C SER A 318 19.10 -11.76 -12.23
N VAL A 319 18.78 -12.68 -11.31
CA VAL A 319 19.59 -13.06 -10.13
C VAL A 319 19.99 -14.54 -10.22
N LEU A 320 20.90 -14.95 -9.34
CA LEU A 320 21.30 -16.35 -9.15
C LEU A 320 20.44 -16.99 -8.06
N GLY A 321 19.94 -18.19 -8.33
CA GLY A 321 19.38 -19.09 -7.31
C GLY A 321 20.42 -20.08 -6.77
N ASN A 322 20.00 -20.95 -5.86
CA ASN A 322 20.93 -21.86 -5.20
C ASN A 322 21.44 -22.92 -6.20
N HIS A 323 20.60 -23.38 -7.13
CA HIS A 323 21.04 -24.29 -8.17
C HIS A 323 22.02 -23.63 -9.14
N ASP A 324 21.96 -22.32 -9.36
CA ASP A 324 22.90 -21.59 -10.21
C ASP A 324 24.33 -21.58 -9.65
N TYR A 325 24.48 -21.57 -8.31
CA TYR A 325 25.76 -21.74 -7.62
C TYR A 325 26.25 -23.19 -7.60
N GLY A 326 25.34 -24.14 -7.82
CA GLY A 326 25.62 -25.58 -7.95
C GLY A 326 24.72 -26.48 -7.11
N GLY A 327 23.73 -25.93 -6.40
CA GLY A 327 22.72 -26.67 -5.62
C GLY A 327 23.26 -27.30 -4.34
N ARG A 328 24.23 -28.22 -4.48
CA ARG A 328 24.91 -28.90 -3.36
C ARG A 328 26.44 -28.74 -3.36
N VAL A 329 26.94 -28.00 -4.35
CA VAL A 329 28.35 -27.64 -4.49
C VAL A 329 28.43 -26.15 -4.79
N PHE A 330 29.43 -25.43 -4.28
CA PHE A 330 29.57 -23.99 -4.55
C PHE A 330 30.51 -23.69 -5.73
N ASN A 331 31.24 -24.70 -6.22
CA ASN A 331 32.29 -24.51 -7.20
C ASN A 331 31.83 -24.60 -8.66
N ASN A 332 30.53 -24.47 -8.94
CA ASN A 332 29.99 -24.47 -10.30
C ASN A 332 30.12 -23.10 -10.98
N GLY A 333 29.89 -23.06 -12.30
CA GLY A 333 30.23 -21.94 -13.18
C GLY A 333 29.26 -20.77 -13.11
N TRP A 334 28.83 -20.35 -11.92
CA TRP A 334 27.90 -19.23 -11.71
C TRP A 334 28.41 -17.91 -12.31
N ASP A 335 29.72 -17.70 -12.32
CA ASP A 335 30.41 -16.57 -12.94
C ASP A 335 30.17 -16.48 -14.46
N GLN A 336 29.93 -17.61 -15.12
CA GLN A 336 29.65 -17.66 -16.55
C GLN A 336 28.23 -17.20 -16.90
N GLN A 337 27.29 -17.30 -15.97
CA GLN A 337 25.97 -16.68 -16.16
C GLN A 337 26.07 -15.15 -16.10
N ILE A 338 26.95 -14.62 -15.26
CA ILE A 338 27.26 -13.18 -15.22
C ILE A 338 27.97 -12.76 -16.51
N ALA A 339 28.99 -13.51 -16.94
CA ALA A 339 29.74 -13.24 -18.17
C ALA A 339 28.84 -13.21 -19.41
N TYR A 340 27.78 -14.03 -19.44
CA TYR A 340 26.83 -14.08 -20.55
C TYR A 340 26.10 -12.74 -20.81
N THR A 341 26.06 -11.83 -19.82
CA THR A 341 25.54 -10.45 -19.97
C THR A 341 26.18 -9.69 -21.14
N TRP A 342 27.46 -9.94 -21.46
CA TRP A 342 28.13 -9.29 -22.58
C TRP A 342 28.08 -10.09 -23.88
N TYR A 343 27.46 -11.26 -23.88
CA TYR A 343 27.27 -12.13 -25.07
C TYR A 343 25.82 -12.20 -25.55
N SER A 344 24.84 -11.82 -24.71
CA SER A 344 23.44 -11.71 -25.09
C SER A 344 22.98 -10.25 -25.09
N LYS A 345 22.08 -9.91 -26.03
CA LYS A 345 21.46 -8.58 -26.07
C LYS A 345 20.39 -8.40 -25.00
N ARG A 346 19.81 -9.52 -24.54
CA ARG A 346 18.64 -9.54 -23.66
C ARG A 346 18.93 -10.07 -22.26
N TRP A 347 19.94 -10.91 -22.06
CA TRP A 347 20.35 -11.31 -20.71
C TRP A 347 21.06 -10.16 -19.99
N VAL A 348 20.63 -9.84 -18.77
CA VAL A 348 21.22 -8.81 -17.91
C VAL A 348 21.39 -9.36 -16.49
N MET A 349 22.64 -9.64 -16.13
CA MET A 349 23.07 -10.02 -14.79
C MET A 349 24.55 -9.62 -14.61
N PRO A 350 24.84 -8.34 -14.37
CA PRO A 350 26.22 -7.83 -14.33
C PRO A 350 27.02 -8.24 -13.09
N SER A 351 26.36 -8.70 -12.04
CA SER A 351 26.94 -9.10 -10.75
C SER A 351 25.88 -9.88 -9.94
N PRO A 352 26.21 -10.56 -8.81
CA PRO A 352 25.20 -11.24 -7.99
C PRO A 352 24.11 -10.32 -7.43
N TYR A 353 24.47 -9.07 -7.10
CA TYR A 353 23.52 -8.03 -6.74
C TYR A 353 23.85 -6.70 -7.41
N TRP A 354 22.82 -5.98 -7.83
CA TRP A 354 22.90 -4.81 -8.68
C TRP A 354 21.54 -4.09 -8.74
N SER A 355 21.47 -2.91 -9.35
CA SER A 355 20.20 -2.17 -9.48
C SER A 355 19.89 -1.73 -10.91
N GLN A 356 18.61 -1.53 -11.20
CA GLN A 356 18.11 -1.03 -12.47
C GLN A 356 17.16 0.15 -12.22
N HIS A 357 17.42 1.28 -12.87
CA HIS A 357 16.46 2.39 -12.96
C HIS A 357 15.71 2.32 -14.29
N VAL A 358 14.38 2.37 -14.25
CA VAL A 358 13.52 2.36 -15.45
C VAL A 358 12.70 3.63 -15.52
N GLU A 359 12.66 4.24 -16.70
CA GLU A 359 11.90 5.46 -16.98
C GLU A 359 10.76 5.18 -17.97
N TYR A 360 9.56 5.64 -17.61
CA TYR A 360 8.39 5.67 -18.48
C TYR A 360 8.01 7.14 -18.76
N PRO A 361 8.74 7.84 -19.65
CA PRO A 361 8.67 9.29 -19.77
C PRO A 361 7.28 9.81 -20.18
N ASP A 362 6.58 9.08 -21.06
CA ASP A 362 5.24 9.45 -21.54
C ASP A 362 4.14 9.21 -20.49
N LEU A 363 4.42 8.39 -19.48
CA LEU A 363 3.53 8.10 -18.34
C LEU A 363 3.99 8.80 -17.05
N ASN A 364 5.10 9.54 -17.12
CA ASN A 364 5.68 10.35 -16.05
C ASN A 364 5.91 9.58 -14.74
N PHE A 365 6.52 8.39 -14.84
CA PHE A 365 6.95 7.63 -13.66
C PHE A 365 8.22 6.81 -13.89
N THR A 366 8.84 6.41 -12.79
CA THR A 366 10.09 5.66 -12.76
C THR A 366 10.03 4.49 -11.77
N VAL A 367 10.86 3.48 -12.00
CA VAL A 367 10.93 2.27 -11.18
C VAL A 367 12.39 1.98 -10.86
N ASP A 368 12.72 1.85 -9.57
CA ASP A 368 13.98 1.29 -9.12
C ASP A 368 13.79 -0.18 -8.78
N ILE A 369 14.65 -1.03 -9.34
CA ILE A 369 14.64 -2.47 -9.15
C ILE A 369 15.96 -2.87 -8.51
N TYR A 370 15.91 -3.52 -7.36
CA TYR A 370 17.06 -4.01 -6.61
C TYR A 370 17.13 -5.53 -6.75
N MET A 371 18.17 -6.00 -7.42
CA MET A 371 18.41 -7.42 -7.66
C MET A 371 19.34 -7.93 -6.57
N LEU A 372 18.88 -8.90 -5.78
CA LEU A 372 19.55 -9.40 -4.56
C LEU A 372 19.93 -10.88 -4.69
N ASP A 373 21.04 -11.23 -4.06
CA ASP A 373 21.50 -12.61 -3.90
C ASP A 373 21.23 -13.09 -2.47
N SER A 374 20.19 -13.90 -2.31
CA SER A 374 19.75 -14.46 -1.03
C SER A 374 20.33 -15.86 -0.72
N ASN A 375 21.34 -16.34 -1.45
CA ASN A 375 21.81 -17.73 -1.35
C ASN A 375 22.49 -18.08 -0.02
N ALA A 376 22.72 -17.09 0.86
CA ALA A 376 23.10 -17.32 2.25
C ALA A 376 22.13 -18.24 3.01
N MET A 377 20.85 -18.29 2.60
CA MET A 377 19.86 -19.19 3.22
C MET A 377 20.15 -20.68 2.99
N ASP A 378 20.86 -21.04 1.91
CA ASP A 378 21.28 -22.42 1.60
C ASP A 378 22.76 -22.71 1.90
N ALA A 379 23.48 -21.71 2.40
CA ALA A 379 24.87 -21.83 2.82
C ALA A 379 24.93 -22.19 4.32
N LYS A 380 24.92 -23.49 4.63
CA LYS A 380 24.87 -24.04 6.01
C LYS A 380 26.23 -24.57 6.46
N ASP A 381 26.33 -25.00 7.72
CA ASP A 381 27.58 -25.63 8.21
C ASP A 381 27.86 -26.93 7.44
N PRO A 382 29.13 -27.31 7.19
CA PRO A 382 29.46 -28.35 6.21
C PRO A 382 28.82 -29.74 6.47
N GLU A 383 28.46 -30.04 7.71
CA GLU A 383 27.84 -31.30 8.12
C GLU A 383 26.30 -31.26 8.05
N GLU A 384 25.70 -30.08 7.90
CA GLU A 384 24.25 -29.90 7.88
C GLU A 384 23.65 -30.14 6.49
N ASP A 385 22.46 -30.74 6.49
CA ASP A 385 21.59 -30.90 5.31
C ASP A 385 22.36 -31.26 4.02
N PRO A 386 23.08 -32.39 4.01
CA PRO A 386 24.08 -32.66 3.00
C PRO A 386 23.49 -32.83 1.59
N GLU A 387 22.17 -32.91 1.42
CA GLU A 387 21.53 -33.01 0.10
C GLU A 387 21.05 -31.67 -0.48
N HIS A 388 21.08 -30.59 0.31
CA HIS A 388 20.62 -29.25 -0.11
C HIS A 388 21.59 -28.12 0.26
N ASN A 389 22.69 -28.42 0.95
CA ASN A 389 23.64 -27.42 1.39
C ASN A 389 24.71 -27.12 0.33
N LEU A 390 24.75 -25.88 -0.17
CA LEU A 390 25.77 -25.39 -1.10
C LEU A 390 27.20 -25.58 -0.56
N CYS A 391 27.35 -25.47 0.76
CA CYS A 391 28.61 -25.56 1.49
C CYS A 391 28.83 -26.94 2.14
N GLY A 392 28.06 -27.96 1.75
CA GLY A 392 28.13 -29.29 2.35
C GLY A 392 29.43 -30.03 2.03
N ALA A 393 30.05 -30.64 3.04
CA ALA A 393 31.28 -31.43 2.89
C ALA A 393 31.08 -32.76 2.14
N LYS A 394 29.83 -33.23 2.02
CA LYS A 394 29.51 -34.51 1.39
C LYS A 394 29.75 -34.49 -0.13
N HIS A 395 29.34 -33.42 -0.79
CA HIS A 395 29.36 -33.33 -2.26
C HIS A 395 30.42 -32.37 -2.79
N ASN A 396 30.84 -31.37 -2.01
CA ASN A 396 31.96 -30.52 -2.42
C ASN A 396 33.27 -31.32 -2.37
N PRO A 397 34.10 -31.30 -3.43
CA PRO A 397 35.41 -31.92 -3.36
C PRO A 397 36.29 -31.20 -2.34
N GLY A 398 37.22 -31.92 -1.70
CA GLY A 398 38.08 -31.37 -0.63
C GLY A 398 38.97 -30.21 -1.08
N ASN A 399 39.15 -30.02 -2.39
CA ASN A 399 39.87 -28.91 -3.02
C ASN A 399 38.95 -27.93 -3.77
N ALA A 400 37.65 -27.87 -3.45
CA ALA A 400 36.72 -26.90 -4.04
C ALA A 400 37.20 -25.46 -3.79
N ASP A 401 37.28 -24.65 -4.84
CA ASP A 401 37.81 -23.28 -4.81
C ASP A 401 37.18 -22.44 -5.94
N CYS A 402 36.66 -21.25 -5.60
CA CYS A 402 36.16 -20.23 -6.53
C CYS A 402 36.86 -18.87 -6.39
N THR A 403 38.02 -18.78 -5.74
CA THR A 403 38.75 -17.51 -5.56
C THR A 403 39.08 -16.81 -6.87
N ALA A 404 39.26 -17.56 -7.98
CA ALA A 404 39.45 -17.01 -9.32
C ALA A 404 38.27 -16.15 -9.79
N ALA A 405 37.04 -16.48 -9.35
CA ALA A 405 35.82 -15.71 -9.57
C ALA A 405 35.46 -14.76 -8.40
N GLU A 406 36.30 -14.67 -7.37
CA GLU A 406 36.00 -14.02 -6.07
C GLU A 406 34.91 -14.71 -5.25
N GLY A 407 34.64 -15.98 -5.55
CA GLY A 407 33.78 -16.85 -4.74
C GLY A 407 34.50 -17.43 -3.51
N PRO A 408 33.86 -18.39 -2.82
CA PRO A 408 34.45 -19.06 -1.68
C PRO A 408 35.78 -19.75 -2.00
N SER A 409 36.72 -19.72 -1.06
CA SER A 409 38.06 -20.31 -1.23
C SER A 409 38.17 -21.78 -0.85
N SER A 410 37.17 -22.30 -0.16
CA SER A 410 37.10 -23.67 0.39
C SER A 410 35.72 -23.91 0.99
N VAL A 411 35.38 -25.19 1.21
CA VAL A 411 34.19 -25.62 1.98
C VAL A 411 34.12 -24.92 3.33
N ALA A 412 35.24 -24.82 4.06
CA ALA A 412 35.30 -24.18 5.36
C ALA A 412 34.97 -22.67 5.32
N SER A 413 35.31 -21.98 4.24
CA SER A 413 35.02 -20.55 4.06
C SER A 413 33.66 -20.27 3.40
N CYS A 414 32.99 -21.29 2.87
CA CYS A 414 31.81 -21.14 2.02
C CYS A 414 30.66 -20.44 2.71
N LYS A 415 30.25 -20.92 3.88
CA LYS A 415 29.17 -20.28 4.67
C LYS A 415 29.48 -18.83 4.97
N ALA A 416 30.67 -18.55 5.49
CA ALA A 416 31.10 -17.20 5.84
C ALA A 416 31.03 -16.27 4.61
N TRP A 417 31.50 -16.72 3.44
CA TRP A 417 31.47 -15.94 2.21
C TRP A 417 30.04 -15.53 1.80
N PHE A 418 29.08 -16.46 1.80
CA PHE A 418 27.69 -16.13 1.44
C PHE A 418 27.03 -15.21 2.47
N TRP A 419 27.26 -15.43 3.76
CA TRP A 419 26.69 -14.59 4.82
C TRP A 419 27.32 -13.19 4.87
N ASP A 420 28.62 -13.07 4.58
CA ASP A 420 29.30 -11.78 4.42
C ASP A 420 28.74 -11.02 3.22
N LEU A 421 28.54 -11.69 2.09
CA LEU A 421 27.91 -11.12 0.90
C LEU A 421 26.47 -10.69 1.20
N TRP A 422 25.68 -11.49 1.92
CA TRP A 422 24.31 -11.13 2.32
C TRP A 422 24.29 -9.92 3.26
N ALA A 423 25.15 -9.89 4.27
CA ALA A 423 25.25 -8.75 5.19
C ALA A 423 25.63 -7.45 4.47
N GLU A 424 26.54 -7.50 3.50
CA GLU A 424 26.89 -6.36 2.65
C GLU A 424 25.68 -5.86 1.85
N GLN A 425 24.92 -6.78 1.26
CA GLN A 425 23.73 -6.45 0.47
C GLN A 425 22.60 -5.83 1.29
N GLN A 426 22.40 -6.29 2.53
CA GLN A 426 21.38 -5.73 3.42
C GLN A 426 21.64 -4.25 3.72
N ILE A 427 22.90 -3.88 3.96
CA ILE A 427 23.31 -2.48 4.13
C ILE A 427 23.12 -1.71 2.82
N TRP A 428 23.56 -2.30 1.70
CA TRP A 428 23.47 -1.68 0.39
C TRP A 428 22.03 -1.34 -0.01
N ILE A 429 21.07 -2.25 0.14
CA ILE A 429 19.67 -1.97 -0.25
C ILE A 429 19.03 -0.93 0.66
N GLU A 430 19.32 -0.94 1.97
CA GLU A 430 18.88 0.13 2.87
C GLU A 430 19.38 1.50 2.38
N GLU A 431 20.66 1.59 1.96
CA GLU A 431 21.19 2.82 1.37
C GLU A 431 20.56 3.20 0.04
N GLN A 432 20.25 2.22 -0.83
CA GLN A 432 19.65 2.52 -2.14
C GLN A 432 18.20 2.99 -2.00
N LEU A 433 17.40 2.33 -1.15
CA LEU A 433 16.03 2.74 -0.86
C LEU A 433 15.99 4.19 -0.32
N ASN A 434 16.93 4.54 0.56
CA ASN A 434 17.07 5.89 1.10
C ASN A 434 17.45 6.95 0.04
N LYS A 435 18.19 6.56 -1.01
CA LYS A 435 18.64 7.46 -2.09
C LYS A 435 17.63 7.58 -3.22
N SER A 436 16.72 6.63 -3.33
CA SER A 436 15.83 6.49 -4.48
C SER A 436 14.74 7.56 -4.49
N GLU A 437 14.61 8.21 -5.64
CA GLU A 437 13.49 9.10 -5.95
C GLU A 437 12.46 8.45 -6.88
N ALA A 438 12.61 7.15 -7.18
CA ALA A 438 11.71 6.44 -8.06
C ALA A 438 10.29 6.37 -7.50
N ASP A 439 9.30 6.28 -8.40
CA ASP A 439 7.92 6.07 -7.98
C ASP A 439 7.81 4.69 -7.35
N TRP A 440 8.26 3.62 -8.02
CA TRP A 440 8.23 2.26 -7.46
C TRP A 440 9.61 1.75 -7.06
N GLN A 441 9.68 1.07 -5.92
CA GLN A 441 10.87 0.37 -5.41
C GLN A 441 10.58 -1.14 -5.32
N ILE A 442 11.19 -1.93 -6.19
CA ILE A 442 10.98 -3.38 -6.32
C ILE A 442 12.26 -4.13 -5.91
N ALA A 443 12.15 -5.17 -5.09
CA ALA A 443 13.25 -6.10 -4.82
C ALA A 443 12.98 -7.43 -5.51
N VAL A 444 14.00 -7.98 -6.15
CA VAL A 444 13.98 -9.28 -6.82
C VAL A 444 15.05 -10.15 -6.19
N THR A 445 14.68 -11.31 -5.67
CA THR A 445 15.59 -12.23 -4.97
C THR A 445 15.15 -13.66 -5.19
N HIS A 446 15.98 -14.65 -4.89
CA HIS A 446 15.62 -16.05 -5.13
C HIS A 446 14.77 -16.67 -4.01
N PHE A 447 15.20 -16.57 -2.76
CA PHE A 447 14.52 -17.24 -1.64
C PHE A 447 13.12 -16.65 -1.39
N PRO A 448 12.15 -17.49 -0.98
CA PRO A 448 10.74 -17.13 -1.03
C PRO A 448 10.34 -16.19 0.11
N CYS A 449 9.22 -15.47 -0.07
CA CYS A 449 8.68 -14.41 0.79
C CYS A 449 8.86 -14.57 2.31
N GLY A 450 8.70 -15.78 2.86
CA GLY A 450 8.82 -16.05 4.30
C GLY A 450 10.26 -16.01 4.86
N HIS A 451 11.29 -16.08 4.01
CA HIS A 451 12.69 -16.00 4.45
C HIS A 451 13.10 -14.55 4.68
N GLN A 452 13.86 -14.31 5.76
CA GLN A 452 14.26 -12.95 6.15
C GLN A 452 13.07 -11.99 6.27
N LYS A 453 11.89 -12.51 6.64
CA LYS A 453 10.63 -11.75 6.70
C LYS A 453 10.76 -10.46 7.50
N GLU A 454 11.45 -10.50 8.65
CA GLU A 454 11.64 -9.32 9.51
C GLU A 454 12.51 -8.25 8.85
N PHE A 455 13.50 -8.66 8.06
CA PHE A 455 14.33 -7.75 7.30
C PHE A 455 13.53 -7.06 6.19
N TYR A 456 12.79 -7.82 5.37
CA TYR A 456 11.96 -7.23 4.31
C TYR A 456 10.80 -6.41 4.85
N LYS A 457 10.19 -6.86 5.94
CA LYS A 457 9.21 -6.10 6.72
C LYS A 457 9.82 -4.79 7.20
N LYS A 458 11.05 -4.80 7.75
CA LYS A 458 11.79 -3.58 8.10
C LYS A 458 12.03 -2.69 6.88
N LEU A 459 12.44 -3.23 5.72
CA LEU A 459 12.63 -2.44 4.49
C LEU A 459 11.34 -1.79 4.01
N HIS A 460 10.21 -2.48 4.16
CA HIS A 460 8.90 -1.90 3.92
C HIS A 460 8.51 -0.91 5.02
N GLN A 461 8.91 -1.10 6.26
CA GLN A 461 8.54 -0.26 7.40
C GLN A 461 9.60 0.78 7.78
N ILE A 462 10.58 1.11 6.91
CA ILE A 462 11.62 2.10 7.23
C ILE A 462 10.98 3.45 7.57
N ASP A 463 10.80 3.69 8.87
CA ASP A 463 10.47 4.96 9.51
C ASP A 463 11.20 4.97 10.88
N TYR A 464 12.54 4.95 10.84
CA TYR A 464 13.34 5.10 12.05
C TYR A 464 13.51 6.58 12.36
N GLY A 465 12.54 7.21 13.04
CA GLY A 465 12.74 8.33 13.98
C GLY A 465 13.56 9.54 13.54
N PHE A 466 13.85 9.69 12.25
CA PHE A 466 14.58 10.77 11.63
C PHE A 466 13.67 11.41 10.59
N PRO A 467 13.46 12.74 10.62
CA PRO A 467 12.40 13.43 9.88
C PRO A 467 12.53 13.43 8.34
N ASN A 468 13.41 12.61 7.75
CA ASN A 468 13.86 12.75 6.35
C ASN A 468 13.98 11.44 5.54
N VAL A 469 13.32 10.33 5.91
CA VAL A 469 13.28 9.12 5.05
C VAL A 469 11.82 8.76 4.77
N SER A 470 11.36 8.95 3.53
CA SER A 470 9.95 8.85 3.13
C SER A 470 9.61 7.64 2.26
N ARG A 471 10.55 6.72 2.02
CA ARG A 471 10.37 5.63 1.05
C ARG A 471 11.02 4.34 1.52
N GLY A 472 10.41 3.23 1.14
CA GLY A 472 10.94 1.90 1.36
C GLY A 472 10.25 0.93 0.41
N LEU A 473 10.62 -0.33 0.50
CA LEU A 473 10.27 -1.37 -0.47
C LEU A 473 8.74 -1.49 -0.72
N ASP A 474 8.31 -1.49 -1.98
CA ASP A 474 6.90 -1.58 -2.39
C ASP A 474 6.50 -3.00 -2.82
N LEU A 475 7.40 -3.72 -3.48
CA LEU A 475 7.14 -5.06 -3.99
C LEU A 475 8.36 -5.98 -3.82
N LEU A 476 8.12 -7.20 -3.35
CA LEU A 476 9.12 -8.27 -3.27
C LEU A 476 8.78 -9.40 -4.24
N VAL A 477 9.70 -9.73 -5.14
CA VAL A 477 9.55 -10.76 -6.19
C VAL A 477 10.53 -11.89 -5.91
N THR A 478 10.01 -13.12 -5.72
CA THR A 478 10.79 -14.28 -5.21
C THR A 478 10.56 -15.56 -6.02
N GLY A 479 11.34 -16.63 -5.77
CA GLY A 479 11.24 -17.95 -6.42
C GLY A 479 11.51 -19.10 -5.43
N HIS A 480 12.33 -20.08 -5.84
CA HIS A 480 12.87 -21.20 -5.04
C HIS A 480 11.86 -22.28 -4.62
N ARG A 481 10.65 -21.91 -4.21
CA ARG A 481 9.55 -22.87 -4.11
C ARG A 481 8.96 -23.06 -5.48
N HIS A 482 8.82 -24.32 -5.90
CA HIS A 482 8.50 -24.67 -7.28
C HIS A 482 6.99 -24.58 -7.58
N ASP A 483 6.38 -23.48 -7.17
CA ASP A 483 4.99 -23.15 -7.40
C ASP A 483 4.81 -21.63 -7.62
N GLN A 484 3.55 -21.20 -7.75
CA GLN A 484 3.19 -19.79 -7.88
C GLN A 484 2.38 -19.38 -6.66
N GLU A 485 2.93 -18.47 -5.86
CA GLU A 485 2.30 -18.00 -4.64
C GLU A 485 2.16 -16.50 -4.63
N LEU A 486 0.99 -16.05 -4.26
CA LEU A 486 0.66 -14.65 -4.24
C LEU A 486 0.30 -14.25 -2.80
N TRP A 487 1.21 -13.54 -2.13
CA TRP A 487 1.10 -13.14 -0.73
C TRP A 487 0.46 -11.76 -0.65
N ASP A 488 -0.86 -11.76 -0.48
CA ASP A 488 -1.68 -10.57 -0.36
C ASP A 488 -1.63 -10.03 1.08
N PRO A 489 -1.04 -8.85 1.34
CA PRO A 489 -1.06 -8.27 2.68
C PRO A 489 -2.50 -8.04 3.19
N ALA A 490 -3.49 -7.88 2.30
CA ALA A 490 -4.90 -7.72 2.66
C ALA A 490 -5.60 -9.04 3.07
N LYS A 491 -4.95 -10.19 2.86
CA LYS A 491 -5.49 -11.53 3.20
C LYS A 491 -4.75 -12.20 4.34
N VAL A 492 -3.78 -11.54 4.97
CA VAL A 492 -3.09 -12.07 6.16
C VAL A 492 -4.08 -12.08 7.33
N GLU A 493 -4.43 -13.28 7.81
CA GLU A 493 -5.32 -13.44 8.96
C GLU A 493 -4.62 -13.10 10.28
N ILE A 494 -5.38 -12.68 11.30
CA ILE A 494 -4.83 -12.40 12.64
C ILE A 494 -4.23 -13.69 13.22
N GLY A 495 -2.91 -13.71 13.42
CA GLY A 495 -2.16 -14.87 13.93
C GLY A 495 -1.39 -15.65 12.86
N ASP A 496 -1.47 -15.24 11.58
CA ASP A 496 -0.65 -15.80 10.50
C ASP A 496 0.73 -15.12 10.43
N ASP A 497 1.58 -15.43 11.43
CA ASP A 497 2.92 -14.87 11.56
C ASP A 497 3.80 -15.18 10.34
N LEU A 498 3.49 -16.23 9.56
CA LEU A 498 4.28 -16.63 8.41
C LEU A 498 4.11 -15.63 7.25
N HIS A 499 2.89 -15.15 7.02
CA HIS A 499 2.56 -14.26 5.89
C HIS A 499 2.59 -12.76 6.25
N ASP A 500 2.75 -12.40 7.53
CA ASP A 500 2.88 -11.00 7.97
C ASP A 500 4.24 -10.39 7.57
N LEU A 501 4.27 -9.73 6.41
CA LEU A 501 5.37 -8.88 5.94
C LEU A 501 5.15 -7.39 6.24
N GLY A 502 4.24 -7.06 7.17
CA GLY A 502 4.00 -5.70 7.63
C GLY A 502 3.44 -4.74 6.60
N GLY A 503 2.68 -5.25 5.61
CA GLY A 503 2.07 -4.47 4.52
C GLY A 503 2.75 -4.65 3.15
N LEU A 504 3.94 -5.25 3.12
CA LEU A 504 4.67 -5.51 1.88
C LEU A 504 3.97 -6.58 1.04
N THR A 505 3.69 -6.28 -0.23
CA THR A 505 3.23 -7.29 -1.19
C THR A 505 4.41 -8.14 -1.64
N CYS A 506 4.23 -9.46 -1.63
CA CYS A 506 5.22 -10.41 -2.10
C CYS A 506 4.60 -11.48 -3.01
N PHE A 507 5.37 -12.02 -3.96
CA PHE A 507 4.96 -13.24 -4.66
C PHE A 507 6.15 -14.15 -4.99
N VAL A 508 5.86 -15.44 -5.09
CA VAL A 508 6.77 -16.52 -5.48
C VAL A 508 6.44 -16.93 -6.92
N THR A 509 7.43 -16.94 -7.81
CA THR A 509 7.29 -17.31 -9.22
C THR A 509 8.20 -18.49 -9.63
N GLY A 510 8.33 -19.51 -8.78
CA GLY A 510 9.17 -20.69 -9.04
C GLY A 510 8.51 -21.79 -9.89
N GLY A 511 7.38 -21.48 -10.54
CA GLY A 511 6.68 -22.41 -11.44
C GLY A 511 7.26 -22.54 -12.85
N GLY A 512 8.48 -22.10 -13.13
CA GLY A 512 9.00 -22.00 -14.52
C GLY A 512 9.19 -23.34 -15.24
N GLY A 513 9.27 -24.45 -14.49
CA GLY A 513 9.25 -25.80 -15.04
C GLY A 513 10.61 -26.39 -15.42
N GLY A 514 11.72 -25.85 -14.89
CA GLY A 514 13.04 -26.49 -14.97
C GLY A 514 13.15 -27.72 -14.06
N ILE A 515 12.38 -27.72 -12.98
CA ILE A 515 12.20 -28.76 -11.97
C ILE A 515 10.71 -29.06 -11.81
N THR A 516 10.38 -30.22 -11.24
CA THR A 516 8.99 -30.54 -10.92
C THR A 516 8.41 -29.69 -9.82
N SER A 517 7.14 -29.33 -9.97
CA SER A 517 6.40 -28.53 -9.00
C SER A 517 6.17 -29.23 -7.66
N GLU A 518 5.99 -28.44 -6.59
CA GLU A 518 5.82 -28.89 -5.20
C GLU A 518 4.68 -29.92 -5.02
N ALA A 519 3.59 -29.73 -5.77
CA ALA A 519 2.41 -30.58 -5.79
C ALA A 519 2.00 -30.91 -7.24
N THR A 520 0.95 -31.73 -7.40
CA THR A 520 0.45 -32.12 -8.72
C THR A 520 0.05 -30.90 -9.55
N PRO A 521 0.47 -30.78 -10.83
CA PRO A 521 0.12 -29.64 -11.68
C PRO A 521 -1.30 -29.78 -12.27
N ASN A 522 -2.09 -30.76 -11.82
CA ASN A 522 -3.47 -30.92 -12.25
C ASN A 522 -4.34 -29.78 -11.69
N PRO A 523 -4.87 -28.86 -12.52
CA PRO A 523 -5.65 -27.74 -12.02
C PRO A 523 -7.00 -28.15 -11.39
N TYR A 524 -7.40 -29.41 -11.54
CA TYR A 524 -8.60 -29.98 -10.93
C TYR A 524 -8.32 -30.69 -9.60
N ASP A 525 -7.05 -30.86 -9.21
CA ASP A 525 -6.64 -31.44 -7.93
C ASP A 525 -5.66 -30.50 -7.21
N LYS A 526 -6.22 -29.59 -6.41
CA LYS A 526 -5.49 -28.52 -5.72
C LYS A 526 -5.29 -28.78 -4.22
N LYS A 527 -5.58 -29.99 -3.75
CA LYS A 527 -5.65 -30.27 -2.30
C LYS A 527 -4.32 -29.99 -1.58
N ASP A 528 -3.21 -30.24 -2.26
CA ASP A 528 -1.84 -30.08 -1.74
C ASP A 528 -1.18 -28.78 -2.23
N TRP A 529 -1.91 -27.91 -2.94
CA TRP A 529 -1.34 -26.65 -3.43
C TRP A 529 -1.14 -25.68 -2.27
N TYR A 530 0.08 -25.16 -2.18
CA TYR A 530 0.39 -24.05 -1.29
C TYR A 530 -0.10 -22.73 -1.91
N GLY A 531 0.32 -22.43 -3.14
CA GLY A 531 -0.12 -21.27 -3.92
C GLY A 531 -1.28 -21.48 -4.89
N GLN A 532 -1.38 -20.60 -5.89
CA GLN A 532 -2.51 -20.48 -6.82
C GLN A 532 -2.32 -21.27 -8.12
N ALA A 533 -1.08 -21.62 -8.45
CA ALA A 533 -0.72 -22.53 -9.54
C ALA A 533 0.60 -23.24 -9.22
N GLN A 534 0.88 -24.29 -9.98
CA GLN A 534 2.11 -25.07 -9.85
C GLN A 534 3.13 -24.64 -10.91
N TYR A 535 2.83 -24.86 -12.20
CA TYR A 535 3.67 -24.33 -13.29
C TYR A 535 3.08 -23.06 -13.90
N GLY A 536 3.93 -22.09 -14.24
CA GLY A 536 3.55 -20.86 -14.90
C GLY A 536 4.44 -19.67 -14.59
N PHE A 537 3.89 -18.46 -14.69
CA PHE A 537 4.61 -17.19 -14.58
C PHE A 537 3.64 -16.03 -14.27
N TYR A 538 4.17 -14.86 -13.95
CA TYR A 538 3.36 -13.67 -13.69
C TYR A 538 3.43 -12.62 -14.80
N ASP A 539 2.31 -11.94 -15.03
CA ASP A 539 2.19 -10.72 -15.84
C ASP A 539 1.78 -9.56 -14.93
N LEU A 540 2.62 -8.55 -14.87
CA LEU A 540 2.42 -7.34 -14.09
C LEU A 540 2.05 -6.21 -15.04
N THR A 541 0.92 -5.56 -14.79
CA THR A 541 0.56 -4.30 -15.46
C THR A 541 0.94 -3.15 -14.54
N ILE A 542 1.85 -2.27 -14.95
CA ILE A 542 2.38 -1.20 -14.12
C ILE A 542 2.02 0.18 -14.68
N THR A 543 1.66 1.08 -13.76
CA THR A 543 1.46 2.51 -13.98
C THR A 543 2.16 3.29 -12.87
N LYS A 544 2.12 4.63 -12.91
CA LYS A 544 2.63 5.47 -11.81
C LYS A 544 2.07 5.12 -10.43
N ASN A 545 0.80 4.68 -10.38
CA ASN A 545 0.04 4.57 -9.13
C ASN A 545 -0.44 3.15 -8.83
N LEU A 546 -0.26 2.20 -9.75
CA LEU A 546 -0.75 0.84 -9.59
C LEU A 546 0.18 -0.19 -10.24
N ILE A 547 0.39 -1.31 -9.55
CA ILE A 547 0.85 -2.57 -10.15
C ILE A 547 -0.32 -3.56 -10.05
N VAL A 548 -0.66 -4.22 -11.14
CA VAL A 548 -1.63 -5.35 -11.17
C VAL A 548 -0.85 -6.61 -11.41
N ILE A 549 -0.87 -7.56 -10.48
CA ILE A 549 -0.11 -8.81 -10.57
C ILE A 549 -1.06 -9.94 -10.95
N LYS A 550 -0.83 -10.60 -12.08
CA LYS A 550 -1.65 -11.73 -12.56
C LYS A 550 -0.81 -13.00 -12.62
N SER A 551 -1.28 -14.07 -12.00
CA SER A 551 -0.69 -15.42 -12.11
C SER A 551 -1.28 -16.14 -13.31
N LEU A 552 -0.41 -16.65 -14.18
CA LEU A 552 -0.75 -17.39 -15.40
C LEU A 552 -0.26 -18.82 -15.24
N ASN A 553 -1.12 -19.79 -15.46
CA ASN A 553 -0.78 -21.22 -15.42
C ASN A 553 -0.03 -21.65 -16.71
N TYR A 554 0.55 -22.85 -16.73
CA TYR A 554 1.28 -23.40 -17.89
C TYR A 554 0.46 -23.49 -19.19
N ASP A 555 -0.87 -23.47 -19.09
CA ASP A 555 -1.79 -23.44 -20.25
C ASP A 555 -2.19 -22.01 -20.67
N GLY A 556 -1.62 -20.99 -20.02
CA GLY A 556 -1.86 -19.57 -20.30
C GLY A 556 -3.14 -19.02 -19.68
N LYS A 557 -3.86 -19.80 -18.87
CA LYS A 557 -5.04 -19.30 -18.15
C LYS A 557 -4.63 -18.51 -16.92
N GLU A 558 -5.30 -17.37 -16.72
CA GLU A 558 -5.21 -16.60 -15.49
C GLU A 558 -5.88 -17.38 -14.35
N VAL A 559 -5.17 -17.52 -13.22
CA VAL A 559 -5.65 -18.29 -12.06
C VAL A 559 -5.82 -17.45 -10.80
N ALA A 560 -5.17 -16.28 -10.73
CA ALA A 560 -5.28 -15.33 -9.63
C ALA A 560 -4.78 -13.94 -10.04
N SER A 561 -5.25 -12.92 -9.33
CA SER A 561 -4.78 -11.54 -9.46
C SER A 561 -4.80 -10.79 -8.13
N ILE A 562 -3.83 -9.90 -7.91
CA ILE A 562 -3.85 -8.88 -6.83
C ILE A 562 -3.53 -7.51 -7.40
N LEU A 563 -4.02 -6.48 -6.71
CA LEU A 563 -3.79 -5.08 -6.98
C LEU A 563 -2.99 -4.44 -5.83
N PRO A 564 -1.65 -4.55 -5.78
CA PRO A 564 -0.85 -3.71 -4.89
C PRO A 564 -1.05 -2.23 -5.22
N GLN A 565 -1.49 -1.45 -4.22
CA GLN A 565 -1.75 -0.02 -4.34
C GLN A 565 -0.47 0.82 -4.32
N ALA A 566 -0.61 2.08 -4.74
CA ALA A 566 0.42 3.08 -5.03
C ALA A 566 1.68 3.04 -4.15
N PRO A 567 2.84 3.46 -4.69
CA PRO A 567 4.03 3.63 -3.88
C PRO A 567 3.78 4.69 -2.81
N ARG A 568 4.47 4.55 -1.67
CA ARG A 568 4.31 5.48 -0.53
C ARG A 568 4.40 6.95 -0.97
N PRO A 569 3.56 7.85 -0.41
CA PRO A 569 3.56 9.26 -0.80
C PRO A 569 4.96 9.88 -0.69
N THR A 570 5.50 10.32 -1.82
CA THR A 570 6.78 11.02 -1.88
C THR A 570 6.63 12.41 -1.25
N THR A 571 7.18 12.65 -0.07
CA THR A 571 7.45 14.02 0.39
C THR A 571 8.67 14.54 -0.38
N PRO A 572 8.57 15.62 -1.18
CA PRO A 572 9.74 16.22 -1.80
C PRO A 572 10.66 16.80 -0.72
N LEU A 573 11.96 16.49 -0.78
CA LEU A 573 12.98 17.24 -0.07
C LEU A 573 12.95 18.67 -0.62
N LEU A 574 12.58 19.64 0.21
CA LEU A 574 13.02 21.02 0.00
C LEU A 574 14.56 21.01 0.11
N PRO A 575 15.30 21.61 -0.85
CA PRO A 575 16.74 21.70 -0.72
C PRO A 575 17.07 22.53 0.53
N ASP A 576 17.73 21.86 1.48
CA ASP A 576 18.12 22.48 2.75
C ASP A 576 19.10 23.62 2.53
N ARG A 577 18.85 24.68 3.30
CA ARG A 577 19.66 25.89 3.35
C ARG A 577 21.05 25.57 3.88
N ILE A 578 22.02 25.48 2.98
CA ILE A 578 23.41 25.80 3.27
C ILE A 578 23.81 26.99 2.40
N GLU A 579 23.31 28.16 2.77
CA GLU A 579 24.01 29.44 2.69
C GLU A 579 23.13 30.53 3.31
N MET A 580 23.76 31.49 3.98
CA MET A 580 23.22 32.66 4.69
C MET A 580 23.24 32.59 6.22
N ALA A 581 24.42 32.29 6.76
CA ALA A 581 24.98 33.14 7.80
C ALA A 581 25.52 34.43 7.16
N ALA A 582 24.65 35.42 6.89
CA ALA A 582 24.97 36.86 6.83
C ALA A 582 23.77 37.64 6.27
N ALA A 583 23.45 38.74 6.98
CA ALA A 583 22.61 39.88 6.60
C ALA A 583 21.21 39.93 7.25
N SER A 584 21.18 40.36 8.51
CA SER A 584 20.10 41.20 9.02
C SER A 584 20.50 42.68 8.84
N ALA A 585 19.59 43.51 8.27
CA ALA A 585 19.29 44.89 8.69
C ALA A 585 18.61 45.71 7.56
N THR A 586 17.48 46.36 7.92
CA THR A 586 16.76 47.47 7.24
C THR A 586 15.99 47.07 5.97
N TRP A 587 14.68 47.34 5.80
CA TRP A 587 13.95 48.58 6.01
C TRP A 587 12.46 48.37 6.38
N GLN A 588 12.02 49.04 7.45
CA GLN A 588 10.62 49.43 7.69
C GLN A 588 10.60 50.94 7.88
N ARG A 589 9.83 51.66 7.04
CA ARG A 589 9.03 52.87 7.31
C ARG A 589 8.71 53.61 6.00
N ALA A 590 7.47 53.45 5.52
CA ALA A 590 6.62 54.54 4.99
C ALA A 590 5.42 53.94 4.26
N ALA A 591 4.29 53.79 4.96
CA ALA A 591 2.94 53.98 4.40
C ALA A 591 1.90 53.70 5.51
N LEU A 592 1.84 54.61 6.49
CA LEU A 592 0.74 54.71 7.44
C LEU A 592 0.29 56.17 7.47
N LEU A 593 -0.33 56.66 6.39
CA LEU A 593 -0.94 57.99 6.32
C LEU A 593 -1.73 58.20 4.99
N ALA A 594 -2.82 57.47 4.78
CA ALA A 594 -3.92 57.86 3.87
C ALA A 594 -5.10 56.87 3.94
N ALA A 595 -5.86 56.89 5.03
CA ALA A 595 -7.24 56.37 5.00
C ALA A 595 -8.01 56.87 6.24
N LEU A 596 -8.50 58.11 6.18
CA LEU A 596 -9.57 58.60 7.05
C LEU A 596 -10.42 59.62 6.27
N LEU A 597 -11.75 59.43 6.30
CA LEU A 597 -12.90 60.24 5.80
C LEU A 597 -13.32 59.94 4.34
N TRP A 598 -14.58 59.61 3.96
CA TRP A 598 -15.94 59.61 4.55
C TRP A 598 -16.86 58.78 3.59
N ALA A 599 -17.59 57.71 3.97
CA ALA A 599 -18.91 57.58 4.64
C ALA A 599 -20.19 57.91 3.80
N ALA A 600 -21.11 56.92 3.71
CA ALA A 600 -22.61 56.94 3.62
C ALA A 600 -23.13 55.85 2.64
N ALA A 601 -24.12 54.99 2.91
CA ALA A 601 -25.20 54.97 3.91
C ALA A 601 -25.75 53.52 4.15
N ALA A 602 -26.48 53.40 5.27
CA ALA A 602 -27.36 52.30 5.72
C ALA A 602 -26.71 51.08 6.41
N SER A 603 -26.44 51.22 7.72
CA SER A 603 -26.51 50.09 8.66
C SER A 603 -27.58 50.39 9.71
N GLU A 604 -28.59 49.54 9.78
CA GLU A 604 -29.51 49.48 10.92
C GLU A 604 -28.73 49.24 12.22
N LYS A 605 -29.23 49.79 13.33
CA LYS A 605 -28.52 49.90 14.60
C LYS A 605 -28.15 48.51 15.15
N THR A 606 -26.86 48.24 15.30
CA THR A 606 -26.32 46.95 15.77
C THR A 606 -26.29 46.77 17.30
N CYS A 607 -26.64 47.81 18.07
CA CYS A 607 -26.67 47.81 19.55
C CYS A 607 -27.53 48.96 20.11
N SER A 608 -27.88 48.94 21.41
CA SER A 608 -28.48 50.08 22.12
C SER A 608 -28.17 50.09 23.62
N THR A 609 -28.45 51.20 24.30
CA THR A 609 -28.54 51.23 25.77
C THR A 609 -29.80 50.51 26.25
N LEU A 610 -29.82 50.05 27.50
CA LEU A 610 -30.96 49.34 28.11
C LEU A 610 -32.26 50.17 28.14
N ASP A 611 -32.15 51.50 28.19
CA ASP A 611 -33.31 52.40 28.34
C ASP A 611 -34.12 52.59 27.03
N ARG A 612 -33.75 51.90 25.95
CA ARG A 612 -34.46 51.93 24.68
C ARG A 612 -35.63 50.95 24.65
N HIS A 613 -36.73 51.31 23.97
CA HIS A 613 -37.98 50.54 23.96
C HIS A 613 -37.83 49.08 23.51
N GLU A 614 -36.89 48.76 22.63
CA GLU A 614 -36.61 47.38 22.21
C GLU A 614 -36.16 46.48 23.36
N ASN A 615 -35.70 47.06 24.47
CA ASN A 615 -35.25 46.35 25.67
C ASN A 615 -36.27 46.41 26.82
N ASP A 616 -37.50 46.90 26.58
CA ASP A 616 -38.54 46.99 27.62
C ASP A 616 -38.76 45.64 28.33
N ALA A 617 -38.73 44.54 27.58
CA ALA A 617 -38.96 43.19 28.09
C ALA A 617 -37.92 42.73 29.14
N CYS A 618 -36.67 43.22 29.08
CA CYS A 618 -35.60 42.83 30.02
C CYS A 618 -35.21 43.93 31.01
N ARG A 619 -35.72 45.16 30.83
CA ARG A 619 -35.19 46.36 31.48
C ARG A 619 -35.26 46.29 33.00
N GLU A 620 -36.39 45.84 33.54
CA GLU A 620 -36.62 45.77 34.98
C GLU A 620 -35.64 44.78 35.63
N ASP A 621 -35.49 43.60 35.04
CA ASP A 621 -34.60 42.56 35.55
C ASP A 621 -33.13 42.98 35.47
N VAL A 622 -32.67 43.44 34.31
CA VAL A 622 -31.28 43.90 34.16
C VAL A 622 -30.98 45.04 35.12
N THR A 623 -31.93 45.93 35.38
CA THR A 623 -31.76 47.03 36.34
C THR A 623 -31.72 46.52 37.79
N PHE A 624 -32.57 45.55 38.14
CA PHE A 624 -32.60 44.92 39.47
C PHE A 624 -31.29 44.18 39.80
N PHE A 625 -30.74 43.44 38.84
CA PHE A 625 -29.49 42.69 39.01
C PHE A 625 -28.23 43.53 38.81
N ALA A 626 -28.30 44.68 38.15
CA ALA A 626 -27.19 45.62 38.03
C ALA A 626 -27.01 46.53 39.26
N ALA A 627 -27.98 46.58 40.18
CA ALA A 627 -27.97 47.47 41.33
C ALA A 627 -26.77 47.20 42.27
N PRO A 628 -26.03 48.24 42.72
CA PRO A 628 -24.85 48.08 43.57
C PRO A 628 -25.21 47.51 44.96
N VAL A 629 -24.27 46.77 45.55
CA VAL A 629 -24.40 46.18 46.88
C VAL A 629 -24.12 47.26 47.94
N THR A 630 -25.17 47.98 48.35
CA THR A 630 -25.12 48.93 49.48
C THR A 630 -26.06 48.48 50.59
N GLU A 631 -25.66 48.69 51.85
CA GLU A 631 -26.42 48.31 53.04
C GLU A 631 -27.83 48.96 53.01
N GLY A 632 -28.88 48.12 52.98
CA GLY A 632 -30.29 48.57 52.93
C GLY A 632 -30.94 48.68 51.54
N ALA A 633 -30.23 48.42 50.44
CA ALA A 633 -30.82 48.41 49.08
C ALA A 633 -31.29 47.01 48.64
N LYS A 634 -32.47 46.92 48.01
CA LYS A 634 -32.94 45.70 47.32
C LYS A 634 -32.16 45.52 46.01
N SER A 635 -31.01 44.85 46.07
CA SER A 635 -30.22 44.46 44.88
C SER A 635 -30.38 42.97 44.61
N GLY A 636 -30.61 42.61 43.35
CA GLY A 636 -30.64 41.22 42.92
C GLY A 636 -29.31 40.48 43.11
N LYS A 637 -28.18 41.19 43.28
CA LYS A 637 -26.88 40.57 43.59
C LYS A 637 -26.80 39.93 44.98
N ASN A 638 -27.72 40.27 45.87
CA ASN A 638 -27.83 39.70 47.23
C ASN A 638 -28.91 38.62 47.35
N ASP A 639 -29.63 38.32 46.26
CA ASP A 639 -30.63 37.25 46.26
C ASP A 639 -29.91 35.90 46.33
N PRO A 640 -30.24 35.03 47.31
CA PRO A 640 -29.64 33.69 47.44
C PRO A 640 -29.80 32.81 46.18
N ASN A 641 -30.80 33.11 45.34
CA ASN A 641 -31.06 32.40 44.10
C ASN A 641 -30.40 33.04 42.86
N ALA A 642 -29.81 34.24 43.00
CA ALA A 642 -29.24 34.97 41.86
C ALA A 642 -28.01 34.30 41.25
N GLU A 643 -27.16 33.65 42.06
CA GLU A 643 -26.00 32.92 41.52
C GLU A 643 -26.43 31.79 40.58
N ASN A 644 -27.59 31.17 40.82
CA ASN A 644 -28.15 30.15 39.92
C ASN A 644 -28.84 30.75 38.69
N LEU A 645 -29.52 31.89 38.83
CA LEU A 645 -30.19 32.58 37.72
C LEU A 645 -29.20 33.27 36.77
N MET A 646 -28.01 33.64 37.27
CA MET A 646 -27.01 34.46 36.57
C MET A 646 -25.70 33.70 36.28
N LYS A 647 -25.75 32.37 36.28
CA LYS A 647 -24.58 31.49 36.08
C LYS A 647 -23.90 31.68 34.72
N ASP A 648 -24.65 32.06 33.69
CA ASP A 648 -24.13 32.26 32.33
C ASP A 648 -23.45 33.62 32.13
N VAL A 649 -23.49 34.53 33.12
CA VAL A 649 -22.82 35.84 33.01
C VAL A 649 -21.33 35.66 32.73
N GLY A 650 -20.68 34.72 33.42
CA GLY A 650 -19.26 34.45 33.25
C GLY A 650 -18.90 33.96 31.84
N SER A 651 -19.69 33.03 31.29
CA SER A 651 -19.45 32.46 29.95
C SER A 651 -19.77 33.45 28.83
N ILE A 652 -20.87 34.21 28.95
CA ILE A 652 -21.33 35.13 27.91
C ILE A 652 -20.54 36.43 27.89
N THR A 653 -20.16 36.95 29.07
CA THR A 653 -19.57 38.28 29.22
C THR A 653 -18.06 38.22 29.51
N GLY A 654 -17.57 37.06 29.96
CA GLY A 654 -16.20 36.89 30.46
C GLY A 654 -15.96 37.54 31.82
N VAL A 655 -17.01 37.98 32.54
CA VAL A 655 -16.94 38.70 33.81
C VAL A 655 -17.80 37.99 34.86
N ASP A 656 -17.34 37.95 36.12
CA ASP A 656 -18.10 37.35 37.22
C ASP A 656 -19.39 38.17 37.46
N PHE A 657 -20.52 37.49 37.70
CA PHE A 657 -21.81 38.09 38.02
C PHE A 657 -21.74 39.22 39.05
N LYS A 658 -20.97 39.05 40.15
CA LYS A 658 -20.85 40.08 41.18
C LYS A 658 -20.19 41.36 40.63
N SER A 659 -19.27 41.21 39.68
CA SER A 659 -18.57 42.31 39.00
C SER A 659 -19.23 42.78 37.69
N ALA A 660 -20.27 42.10 37.22
CA ALA A 660 -20.92 42.41 35.95
C ALA A 660 -21.60 43.78 35.99
N SER A 661 -21.37 44.57 34.92
CA SER A 661 -21.99 45.87 34.70
C SER A 661 -23.42 45.73 34.17
N ARG A 662 -24.17 46.83 34.16
CA ARG A 662 -25.51 46.90 33.54
C ARG A 662 -25.48 46.44 32.07
N ASP A 663 -24.42 46.80 31.36
CA ASP A 663 -24.22 46.41 29.97
C ASP A 663 -23.90 44.92 29.83
N ASP A 664 -23.06 44.36 30.72
CA ASP A 664 -22.77 42.92 30.72
C ASP A 664 -24.05 42.10 30.99
N LEU A 665 -24.93 42.59 31.88
CA LEU A 665 -26.23 41.98 32.13
C LEU A 665 -27.22 42.19 30.97
N GLN A 666 -27.20 43.33 30.28
CA GLN A 666 -27.96 43.49 29.03
C GLN A 666 -27.48 42.50 27.95
N ARG A 667 -26.17 42.25 27.86
CA ARG A 667 -25.60 41.23 26.96
C ARG A 667 -26.05 39.82 27.34
N LEU A 668 -26.07 39.49 28.64
CA LEU A 668 -26.65 38.23 29.11
C LEU A 668 -28.11 38.11 28.66
N TYR A 669 -28.96 39.08 28.99
CA TYR A 669 -30.39 39.02 28.69
C TYR A 669 -30.71 39.12 27.18
N PHE A 670 -29.75 39.56 26.36
CA PHE A 670 -29.84 39.47 24.91
C PHE A 670 -29.48 38.06 24.40
N CYS A 671 -28.42 37.45 24.93
CA CYS A 671 -27.86 36.17 24.46
C CYS A 671 -28.52 34.91 25.07
N SER A 672 -28.84 34.94 26.36
CA SER A 672 -29.43 33.85 27.15
C SER A 672 -30.29 34.45 28.27
N PRO A 673 -31.56 34.82 27.99
CA PRO A 673 -32.42 35.53 28.94
C PRO A 673 -32.88 34.64 30.10
N PRO A 674 -32.45 34.91 31.34
CA PRO A 674 -32.96 34.19 32.50
C PRO A 674 -34.45 34.49 32.70
N GLY A 675 -35.29 33.46 32.81
CA GLY A 675 -36.73 33.61 33.03
C GLY A 675 -37.53 34.16 31.84
N GLY A 676 -36.98 34.12 30.62
CA GLY A 676 -37.70 34.42 29.37
C GLY A 676 -37.85 35.90 29.00
N HIS A 677 -37.36 36.82 29.83
CA HIS A 677 -37.46 38.27 29.62
C HIS A 677 -36.34 38.81 28.70
N GLN A 678 -36.40 38.54 27.40
CA GLN A 678 -35.30 38.84 26.46
C GLN A 678 -35.14 40.32 26.11
N CYS A 679 -33.89 40.82 26.10
CA CYS A 679 -33.59 42.13 25.53
C CYS A 679 -33.66 42.09 23.99
N GLY A 680 -34.29 43.09 23.36
CA GLY A 680 -34.36 43.16 21.89
C GLY A 680 -33.07 43.60 21.20
N LEU A 681 -32.14 44.25 21.91
CA LEU A 681 -30.85 44.71 21.36
C LEU A 681 -29.67 44.52 22.35
N PRO A 682 -28.47 44.16 21.85
CA PRO A 682 -27.28 44.02 22.69
C PRO A 682 -26.74 45.39 23.13
N PRO A 683 -25.92 45.46 24.20
CA PRO A 683 -25.35 46.72 24.66
C PRO A 683 -24.30 47.26 23.67
N CYS A 684 -24.15 48.59 23.62
CA CYS A 684 -23.11 49.22 22.80
C CYS A 684 -21.71 49.24 23.43
N SER A 685 -21.63 48.94 24.73
CA SER A 685 -20.41 48.81 25.53
C SER A 685 -20.52 47.56 26.42
N CYS A 686 -19.42 47.13 27.02
CA CYS A 686 -19.34 45.96 27.89
C CYS A 686 -17.94 45.92 28.52
N SER A 687 -17.80 45.16 29.61
CA SER A 687 -16.55 45.10 30.36
C SER A 687 -15.44 44.33 29.63
N LYS A 688 -15.78 43.40 28.71
CA LYS A 688 -14.84 42.69 27.84
C LYS A 688 -15.30 42.70 26.37
N PRO A 689 -14.69 43.56 25.53
CA PRO A 689 -14.98 43.60 24.09
C PRO A 689 -14.60 42.30 23.36
N PRO A 690 -15.25 41.98 22.22
CA PRO A 690 -16.30 42.75 21.55
C PRO A 690 -17.67 42.63 22.25
N CYS A 691 -18.39 43.75 22.30
CA CYS A 691 -19.68 43.87 23.00
C CYS A 691 -20.89 43.47 22.14
N VAL A 692 -20.66 43.37 20.83
CA VAL A 692 -21.63 42.92 19.84
C VAL A 692 -21.05 41.69 19.16
N ALA A 693 -21.81 40.59 19.15
CA ALA A 693 -21.67 39.57 18.13
C ALA A 693 -22.96 38.75 18.03
N PRO A 694 -24.00 39.18 17.30
CA PRO A 694 -24.59 38.20 16.42
C PRO A 694 -23.46 37.73 15.48
N PRO A 695 -23.21 36.43 15.38
CA PRO A 695 -22.28 35.92 14.38
C PRO A 695 -22.67 36.51 13.02
N GLN A 696 -21.70 36.96 12.24
CA GLN A 696 -21.97 37.49 10.91
C GLN A 696 -21.88 36.38 9.88
N ARG A 697 -22.77 36.42 8.89
CA ARG A 697 -22.73 35.50 7.77
C ARG A 697 -21.41 35.64 7.03
N VAL A 698 -20.83 34.52 6.62
CA VAL A 698 -19.61 34.52 5.81
C VAL A 698 -19.95 34.85 4.36
N SER A 699 -19.17 35.73 3.74
CA SER A 699 -19.27 35.96 2.30
C SER A 699 -18.67 34.75 1.56
N ARG A 700 -19.43 34.17 0.62
CA ARG A 700 -18.99 33.05 -0.22
C ARG A 700 -18.69 33.52 -1.65
N PRO A 701 -17.74 32.88 -2.36
CA PRO A 701 -17.44 33.21 -3.75
C PRO A 701 -18.70 33.19 -4.62
N GLY A 702 -18.83 34.14 -5.56
CA GLY A 702 -19.98 34.21 -6.47
C GLY A 702 -21.23 34.90 -5.92
N CYS A 703 -21.22 35.33 -4.66
CA CYS A 703 -22.36 36.03 -4.03
C CYS A 703 -22.24 37.57 -4.05
N GLU A 704 -21.16 38.10 -4.62
CA GLU A 704 -20.94 39.53 -4.79
C GLU A 704 -22.01 40.15 -5.72
N GLY A 705 -22.64 41.24 -5.29
CA GLY A 705 -23.66 41.94 -6.11
C GLY A 705 -25.07 41.34 -6.08
N GLY A 706 -25.38 40.42 -5.15
CA GLY A 706 -26.73 39.87 -4.98
C GLY A 706 -27.01 38.58 -5.78
N GLY A 707 -25.98 37.75 -5.98
CA GLY A 707 -26.08 36.45 -6.65
C GLY A 707 -27.20 35.53 -6.11
N GLN A 708 -27.68 34.62 -6.96
CA GLN A 708 -28.93 33.86 -6.76
C GLN A 708 -28.75 32.36 -6.40
N GLY A 709 -27.58 31.91 -5.95
CA GLY A 709 -27.38 30.50 -5.56
C GLY A 709 -27.77 30.17 -4.12
N ILE A 710 -28.09 28.88 -3.83
CA ILE A 710 -28.44 28.41 -2.47
C ILE A 710 -27.31 28.61 -1.44
N HIS A 711 -26.07 28.74 -1.92
CA HIS A 711 -24.91 29.07 -1.09
C HIS A 711 -24.84 30.55 -0.68
N CYS A 712 -25.58 31.44 -1.35
CA CYS A 712 -25.51 32.88 -1.09
C CYS A 712 -26.44 33.34 0.02
N LYS A 713 -27.57 32.66 0.24
CA LYS A 713 -28.54 33.02 1.26
C LYS A 713 -29.12 31.77 1.93
N PRO A 714 -29.39 31.82 3.24
CA PRO A 714 -30.16 30.77 3.90
C PRO A 714 -31.57 30.66 3.31
N PRO A 715 -32.17 29.46 3.30
CA PRO A 715 -33.56 29.29 2.95
C PRO A 715 -34.43 29.99 4.00
N THR A 716 -35.72 30.21 3.72
CA THR A 716 -36.63 30.78 4.73
C THR A 716 -36.85 29.83 5.90
N LYS A 717 -36.83 28.52 5.64
CA LYS A 717 -37.04 27.44 6.60
C LYS A 717 -36.14 26.26 6.27
N ALA A 718 -35.95 25.33 7.22
CA ALA A 718 -34.89 24.32 7.16
C ALA A 718 -35.02 23.33 5.98
N LEU A 719 -36.25 23.03 5.53
CA LEU A 719 -36.49 22.16 4.38
C LEU A 719 -36.48 22.88 3.03
N GLY A 720 -36.26 24.20 3.00
CA GLY A 720 -36.40 25.01 1.79
C GLY A 720 -35.41 24.69 0.66
N TYR A 721 -34.32 23.98 0.95
CA TYR A 721 -33.33 23.51 -0.03
C TYR A 721 -33.23 21.99 -0.12
N LYS A 722 -34.23 21.25 0.37
CA LYS A 722 -34.24 19.80 0.34
C LYS A 722 -34.12 19.27 -1.10
N GLY A 723 -33.26 18.28 -1.31
CA GLY A 723 -33.02 17.65 -2.60
C GLY A 723 -32.33 18.52 -3.66
N LEU A 724 -31.87 19.73 -3.30
CA LEU A 724 -31.12 20.59 -4.20
C LEU A 724 -29.63 20.27 -4.17
N ALA A 725 -28.95 20.52 -5.29
CA ALA A 725 -27.50 20.41 -5.38
C ALA A 725 -26.81 21.64 -4.79
N TRP A 726 -25.80 21.43 -3.94
CA TRP A 726 -24.85 22.46 -3.59
C TRP A 726 -23.95 22.80 -4.80
N PRO A 727 -23.39 24.03 -4.90
CA PRO A 727 -22.53 24.37 -6.03
C PRO A 727 -21.42 23.35 -6.27
N THR A 728 -21.17 23.08 -7.55
CA THR A 728 -20.08 22.20 -7.98
C THR A 728 -18.77 22.60 -7.32
N MET A 729 -18.10 21.62 -6.73
CA MET A 729 -16.74 21.79 -6.24
C MET A 729 -15.77 21.32 -7.33
N THR A 730 -14.81 22.17 -7.69
CA THR A 730 -13.81 21.84 -8.70
C THR A 730 -12.41 21.89 -8.07
N PHE A 731 -11.66 20.81 -8.18
CA PHE A 731 -10.31 20.70 -7.62
C PHE A 731 -9.26 20.51 -8.74
N PRO A 732 -8.75 21.61 -9.34
CA PRO A 732 -7.69 21.53 -10.34
C PRO A 732 -6.32 21.23 -9.71
N GLY A 733 -5.41 20.70 -10.53
CA GLY A 733 -4.03 20.35 -10.18
C GLY A 733 -3.90 19.12 -9.28
N LYS A 734 -4.95 18.31 -9.16
CA LYS A 734 -4.96 17.11 -8.32
C LYS A 734 -4.44 15.90 -9.09
N LYS A 735 -3.73 15.00 -8.39
CA LYS A 735 -3.22 13.72 -8.90
C LYS A 735 -4.11 12.53 -8.51
N GLU A 736 -4.83 12.69 -7.41
CA GLU A 736 -5.87 11.82 -6.88
C GLU A 736 -6.77 12.67 -5.97
N MET A 737 -7.94 12.14 -5.66
CA MET A 737 -8.87 12.73 -4.71
C MET A 737 -8.62 12.13 -3.34
N HIS A 738 -8.51 12.95 -2.30
CA HIS A 738 -8.46 12.48 -0.91
C HIS A 738 -9.64 13.02 -0.13
N ILE A 739 -10.37 12.15 0.55
CA ILE A 739 -11.47 12.55 1.44
C ILE A 739 -11.35 11.80 2.75
N PHE A 740 -11.71 12.44 3.86
CA PHE A 740 -11.87 11.72 5.12
C PHE A 740 -13.36 11.56 5.42
N ALA A 741 -13.72 10.50 6.15
CA ALA A 741 -15.07 10.29 6.65
C ALA A 741 -15.06 10.12 8.17
N ILE A 742 -15.99 10.77 8.86
CA ILE A 742 -16.13 10.75 10.32
C ILE A 742 -17.60 10.91 10.73
N GLY A 743 -18.00 10.34 11.85
CA GLY A 743 -19.33 10.45 12.45
C GLY A 743 -19.23 10.42 13.95
N ASP A 744 -20.34 10.74 14.63
CA ASP A 744 -20.50 10.50 16.07
C ASP A 744 -19.39 11.14 16.92
N TRP A 745 -18.93 12.31 16.47
CA TRP A 745 -17.72 12.93 16.98
C TRP A 745 -17.97 14.02 18.01
N GLY A 746 -19.11 14.70 17.98
CA GLY A 746 -19.27 15.90 18.79
C GLY A 746 -19.67 15.61 20.23
N GLY A 747 -18.75 15.74 21.17
CA GLY A 747 -19.04 15.60 22.60
C GLY A 747 -19.99 16.68 23.13
N MET A 748 -20.40 16.51 24.37
CA MET A 748 -21.23 17.46 25.12
C MET A 748 -20.41 18.66 25.60
N ASP A 749 -21.04 19.83 25.65
CA ASP A 749 -20.50 21.01 26.32
C ASP A 749 -21.22 21.24 27.65
N GLY A 750 -20.49 21.03 28.74
CA GLY A 750 -21.00 21.13 30.10
C GLY A 750 -21.22 22.54 30.64
N THR A 751 -20.93 23.58 29.85
CA THR A 751 -21.11 24.98 30.28
C THR A 751 -22.48 25.56 29.95
N LEU A 752 -23.27 24.85 29.15
CA LEU A 752 -24.62 25.25 28.81
C LEU A 752 -25.62 24.56 29.74
N ASN A 753 -26.65 25.29 30.11
CA ASN A 753 -27.74 24.75 30.89
C ASN A 753 -28.85 24.24 29.95
N PRO A 754 -29.52 23.14 30.30
CA PRO A 754 -30.70 22.71 29.56
C PRO A 754 -31.76 23.82 29.57
N ILE A 755 -32.49 23.94 28.48
CA ILE A 755 -33.66 24.82 28.40
C ILE A 755 -34.70 24.39 29.45
N GLU A 756 -35.44 25.36 30.00
CA GLU A 756 -36.54 25.17 30.95
C GLU A 756 -37.38 23.89 30.69
N ASN A 757 -37.54 23.07 31.74
CA ASN A 757 -38.28 21.80 31.81
C ASN A 757 -37.62 20.55 31.18
N ARG A 758 -36.32 20.57 30.88
CA ARG A 758 -35.59 19.35 30.46
C ARG A 758 -34.69 18.83 31.56
N GLU A 759 -34.56 17.50 31.65
CA GLU A 759 -33.64 16.86 32.57
C GLU A 759 -32.19 17.20 32.19
N GLU A 760 -31.40 17.68 33.15
CA GLU A 760 -29.96 17.86 33.00
C GLU A 760 -29.31 16.47 32.95
N LEU A 761 -28.96 15.99 31.76
CA LEU A 761 -28.30 14.67 31.59
C LEU A 761 -26.82 14.65 32.03
N LEU A 762 -26.30 15.77 32.56
CA LEU A 762 -24.92 15.92 33.04
C LEU A 762 -24.74 15.33 34.46
N VAL A 763 -24.89 14.01 34.60
CA VAL A 763 -24.84 13.31 35.89
C VAL A 763 -23.43 12.82 36.27
N PHE A 764 -22.46 12.86 35.34
CA PHE A 764 -21.14 12.28 35.50
C PHE A 764 -20.01 13.32 35.67
N ASN A 765 -18.90 12.89 36.28
CA ASN A 765 -17.76 13.70 36.69
C ASN A 765 -16.89 14.11 35.49
N GLY A 766 -17.25 15.23 34.87
CA GLY A 766 -16.54 15.77 33.71
C GLY A 766 -17.45 16.58 32.80
N GLY A 767 -18.72 16.18 32.72
CA GLY A 767 -19.75 16.81 31.89
C GLY A 767 -20.19 18.21 32.30
N LYS A 768 -19.55 18.84 33.30
CA LYS A 768 -19.80 20.25 33.69
C LYS A 768 -18.67 21.20 33.29
N LYS A 769 -17.77 20.74 32.40
CA LYS A 769 -16.60 21.49 31.93
C LYS A 769 -16.85 21.98 30.51
N ALA A 770 -16.18 23.09 30.17
CA ALA A 770 -16.14 23.59 28.81
C ALA A 770 -15.39 22.61 27.90
N GLY A 771 -15.85 22.50 26.66
CA GLY A 771 -15.22 21.66 25.65
C GLY A 771 -15.78 20.24 25.59
N PRO A 772 -15.24 19.41 24.69
CA PRO A 772 -15.86 18.14 24.32
C PRO A 772 -15.78 17.09 25.42
N SER A 773 -16.87 16.95 26.15
CA SER A 773 -17.07 15.90 27.14
C SER A 773 -17.73 14.69 26.49
N VAL A 774 -17.25 13.49 26.78
CA VAL A 774 -17.80 12.25 26.22
C VAL A 774 -19.18 11.97 26.80
N PHE A 775 -20.10 11.49 25.99
CA PHE A 775 -21.34 10.88 26.46
C PHE A 775 -21.10 9.41 26.85
N PRO A 776 -21.15 9.04 28.14
CA PRO A 776 -20.89 7.66 28.55
C PRO A 776 -22.14 6.79 28.40
N ARG A 777 -22.00 5.68 27.65
CA ARG A 777 -23.02 4.65 27.44
C ARG A 777 -22.46 3.27 27.78
N THR A 778 -23.33 2.33 28.17
CA THR A 778 -22.94 0.94 28.38
C THR A 778 -22.40 0.29 27.12
N ARG A 779 -21.53 -0.70 27.33
CA ARG A 779 -20.96 -1.53 26.27
C ARG A 779 -21.59 -2.90 26.23
N TRP A 780 -21.55 -3.49 25.05
CA TRP A 780 -22.13 -4.79 24.76
C TRP A 780 -21.05 -5.78 24.32
N ASP A 781 -21.32 -7.07 24.47
CA ASP A 781 -20.53 -8.10 23.80
C ASP A 781 -20.65 -7.98 22.26
N LYS A 782 -19.73 -8.60 21.52
CA LYS A 782 -19.71 -8.53 20.04
C LYS A 782 -20.99 -9.02 19.34
N HIS A 783 -21.88 -9.69 20.08
CA HIS A 783 -23.14 -10.22 19.58
C HIS A 783 -24.34 -9.37 20.00
N HIS A 784 -24.13 -8.28 20.75
CA HIS A 784 -25.16 -7.42 21.33
C HIS A 784 -26.23 -8.18 22.12
N ASN A 785 -25.84 -9.29 22.77
CA ASN A 785 -26.73 -10.15 23.54
C ASN A 785 -26.61 -9.93 25.04
N SER A 786 -25.47 -9.40 25.50
CA SER A 786 -25.23 -9.12 26.91
C SER A 786 -24.40 -7.85 27.13
N GLU A 787 -24.76 -7.07 28.15
CA GLU A 787 -23.96 -5.93 28.61
C GLU A 787 -22.65 -6.43 29.25
N ILE A 788 -21.53 -5.78 28.95
CA ILE A 788 -20.23 -6.12 29.56
C ILE A 788 -20.28 -5.86 31.08
N CYS A 789 -20.91 -4.74 31.47
CA CYS A 789 -21.29 -4.44 32.84
C CYS A 789 -22.48 -3.49 32.85
N ASP A 790 -23.20 -3.40 33.97
CA ASP A 790 -24.41 -2.59 34.02
C ASP A 790 -24.10 -1.08 33.90
N HIS A 791 -25.08 -0.29 33.47
CA HIS A 791 -24.90 1.15 33.23
C HIS A 791 -24.38 1.90 34.43
N LYS A 792 -24.84 1.56 35.64
CA LYS A 792 -24.39 2.24 36.85
C LYS A 792 -22.92 1.93 37.14
N GLN A 793 -22.48 0.69 36.95
CA GLN A 793 -21.09 0.27 37.11
C GLN A 793 -20.16 0.95 36.10
N PHE A 794 -20.59 1.07 34.83
CA PHE A 794 -19.78 1.75 33.81
C PHE A 794 -19.64 3.24 34.11
N ILE A 795 -20.72 3.91 34.51
CA ILE A 795 -20.68 5.32 34.95
C ILE A 795 -19.79 5.49 36.18
N GLU A 796 -19.83 4.57 37.14
CA GLU A 796 -18.92 4.60 38.30
C GLU A 796 -17.45 4.47 37.89
N CYS A 797 -17.13 3.62 36.91
CA CYS A 797 -15.80 3.55 36.31
C CYS A 797 -15.39 4.86 35.63
N PHE A 798 -16.30 5.48 34.89
CA PHE A 798 -16.08 6.76 34.22
C PHE A 798 -15.81 7.87 35.23
N ASP A 799 -16.64 7.99 36.27
CA ASP A 799 -16.54 9.00 37.32
C ASP A 799 -15.25 8.92 38.13
N GLN A 800 -14.79 7.69 38.38
CA GLN A 800 -13.57 7.39 39.12
C GLN A 800 -12.34 7.32 38.21
N LYS A 801 -12.47 7.55 36.91
CA LYS A 801 -11.39 7.41 35.92
C LYS A 801 -10.70 6.05 35.99
N GLY A 802 -11.48 4.99 36.22
CA GLY A 802 -11.00 3.62 36.41
C GLY A 802 -10.34 3.32 37.75
N TYR A 803 -10.35 4.22 38.73
CA TYR A 803 -9.94 3.89 40.10
C TYR A 803 -11.06 3.16 40.85
N PRO A 804 -10.75 2.32 41.86
CA PRO A 804 -11.76 1.75 42.74
C PRO A 804 -12.66 2.85 43.32
N PRO A 805 -14.00 2.67 43.38
CA PRO A 805 -14.77 1.42 43.22
C PRO A 805 -15.06 0.89 41.81
N CYS A 806 -14.41 1.36 40.72
CA CYS A 806 -14.60 0.80 39.37
C CYS A 806 -14.51 -0.74 39.33
N VAL A 807 -15.56 -1.39 38.84
CA VAL A 807 -15.66 -2.86 38.76
C VAL A 807 -14.70 -3.39 37.69
N PRO A 808 -13.81 -4.34 38.05
CA PRO A 808 -12.93 -4.99 37.07
C PRO A 808 -13.75 -5.66 35.96
N GLY A 809 -13.39 -5.39 34.70
CA GLY A 809 -14.06 -5.97 33.53
C GLY A 809 -15.05 -5.05 32.82
N CYS A 810 -15.41 -3.88 33.38
CA CYS A 810 -16.25 -2.87 32.70
C CYS A 810 -15.62 -2.24 31.44
N GLY A 811 -14.41 -2.61 31.06
CA GLY A 811 -13.78 -2.17 29.82
C GLY A 811 -13.30 -0.72 29.78
N TYR A 812 -13.46 0.07 30.84
CA TYR A 812 -12.99 1.47 30.86
C TYR A 812 -11.48 1.57 30.60
N VAL A 813 -11.07 2.37 29.60
CA VAL A 813 -9.66 2.59 29.26
C VAL A 813 -9.26 4.02 29.61
N ARG A 814 -8.51 4.16 30.71
CA ARG A 814 -8.01 5.46 31.17
C ARG A 814 -7.16 6.16 30.10
N GLY A 815 -7.41 7.45 29.92
CA GLY A 815 -6.72 8.31 28.96
C GLY A 815 -7.29 8.25 27.56
N VAL A 816 -8.05 7.19 27.23
CA VAL A 816 -8.76 7.02 25.96
C VAL A 816 -10.22 7.43 26.14
N ASP A 817 -10.96 6.75 27.03
CA ASP A 817 -12.37 7.05 27.31
C ASP A 817 -12.59 8.41 27.98
N ASP A 818 -11.53 9.01 28.55
CA ASP A 818 -11.58 10.36 29.11
C ASP A 818 -11.72 11.47 28.04
N GLN A 819 -11.26 11.23 26.81
CA GLN A 819 -11.08 12.26 25.77
C GLN A 819 -10.99 11.71 24.31
N PRO A 820 -11.81 10.74 23.90
CA PRO A 820 -11.72 10.09 22.60
C PRO A 820 -11.85 11.08 21.44
N GLN A 821 -12.77 12.06 21.48
CA GLN A 821 -12.87 13.09 20.44
C GLN A 821 -11.54 13.84 20.22
N ILE A 822 -10.84 14.20 21.29
CA ILE A 822 -9.56 14.91 21.19
C ILE A 822 -8.48 14.02 20.59
N LEU A 823 -8.45 12.74 20.95
CA LEU A 823 -7.50 11.77 20.39
C LEU A 823 -7.74 11.58 18.89
N VAL A 824 -8.99 11.32 18.50
CA VAL A 824 -9.40 11.21 17.10
C VAL A 824 -9.07 12.49 16.34
N ALA A 825 -9.39 13.67 16.87
CA ALA A 825 -9.08 14.95 16.23
C ALA A 825 -7.57 15.18 16.04
N ASN A 826 -6.73 14.75 16.99
CA ASN A 826 -5.28 14.83 16.85
C ASN A 826 -4.77 13.92 15.72
N ALA A 827 -5.24 12.67 15.68
CA ALA A 827 -4.95 11.73 14.60
C ALA A 827 -5.44 12.27 13.23
N PHE A 828 -6.65 12.81 13.20
CA PHE A 828 -7.28 13.43 12.03
C PHE A 828 -6.44 14.59 11.49
N LYS A 829 -5.98 15.48 12.38
CA LYS A 829 -5.12 16.62 12.02
C LYS A 829 -3.75 16.19 11.52
N ALA A 830 -3.14 15.19 12.16
CA ALA A 830 -1.86 14.64 11.73
C ALA A 830 -2.00 14.04 10.32
N ARG A 831 -3.01 13.21 10.10
CA ARG A 831 -3.32 12.61 8.80
C ARG A 831 -3.66 13.66 7.74
N ALA A 832 -4.45 14.67 8.08
CA ALA A 832 -4.80 15.75 7.16
C ALA A 832 -3.57 16.56 6.70
N SER A 833 -2.57 16.70 7.55
CA SER A 833 -1.32 17.39 7.20
C SER A 833 -0.50 16.61 6.17
N LEU A 834 -0.66 15.28 6.14
CA LEU A 834 -0.04 14.38 5.18
C LEU A 834 -0.85 14.32 3.87
N MET A 835 -2.13 13.98 3.97
CA MET A 835 -2.97 13.63 2.82
C MET A 835 -3.68 14.83 2.18
N LYS A 836 -3.83 15.93 2.93
CA LYS A 836 -4.49 17.18 2.47
C LYS A 836 -5.88 16.91 1.85
N PRO A 837 -6.84 16.38 2.65
CA PRO A 837 -8.16 16.03 2.14
C PRO A 837 -8.83 17.21 1.44
N ASP A 838 -9.52 16.92 0.34
CA ASP A 838 -10.28 17.87 -0.46
C ASP A 838 -11.54 18.33 0.27
N TYR A 839 -12.22 17.39 0.92
CA TYR A 839 -13.37 17.59 1.79
C TYR A 839 -13.53 16.42 2.77
N ILE A 840 -14.40 16.61 3.77
CA ILE A 840 -14.74 15.64 4.79
C ILE A 840 -16.21 15.22 4.61
N LEU A 841 -16.47 13.91 4.61
CA LEU A 841 -17.81 13.36 4.72
C LEU A 841 -18.16 13.17 6.19
N ASN A 842 -19.23 13.81 6.63
CA ASN A 842 -19.68 13.76 8.01
C ASN A 842 -21.06 13.09 8.09
N VAL A 843 -21.11 11.92 8.73
CA VAL A 843 -22.29 11.03 8.75
C VAL A 843 -23.29 11.31 9.87
N GLY A 844 -23.16 12.44 10.57
CA GLY A 844 -24.12 12.86 11.60
C GLY A 844 -23.74 12.48 13.03
N ASP A 845 -24.64 12.77 13.96
CA ASP A 845 -24.40 12.84 15.40
C ASP A 845 -23.26 13.80 15.72
N ASN A 846 -23.49 15.03 15.24
CA ASN A 846 -22.56 16.14 15.26
C ASN A 846 -22.44 16.77 16.64
N PHE A 847 -23.46 16.64 17.50
CA PHE A 847 -23.48 17.15 18.86
C PHE A 847 -24.27 16.23 19.78
N TYR A 848 -23.58 15.57 20.70
CA TYR A 848 -24.17 14.79 21.77
C TYR A 848 -24.59 15.68 22.96
N TRP A 849 -25.55 15.26 23.77
CA TRP A 849 -26.39 14.06 23.62
C TRP A 849 -27.70 14.34 22.86
N GLY A 850 -27.98 15.60 22.51
CA GLY A 850 -29.26 16.02 21.93
C GLY A 850 -29.13 17.17 20.95
N GLY A 851 -28.04 17.26 20.19
CA GLY A 851 -27.89 18.28 19.16
C GLY A 851 -27.59 19.66 19.76
N ILE A 852 -28.18 20.70 19.17
CA ILE A 852 -28.06 22.05 19.71
C ILE A 852 -29.06 22.21 20.85
N GLU A 853 -28.57 22.60 22.03
CA GLU A 853 -29.29 22.73 23.31
C GLU A 853 -30.24 23.94 23.34
N LYS A 854 -31.11 24.03 22.33
CA LYS A 854 -32.18 25.02 22.20
C LYS A 854 -33.39 24.41 21.47
N ASN A 855 -34.55 25.06 21.52
CA ASN A 855 -35.70 24.63 20.73
C ASN A 855 -35.46 24.95 19.24
N CYS A 856 -35.94 24.07 18.36
CA CYS A 856 -36.06 24.33 16.93
C CYS A 856 -36.94 25.57 16.62
N GLY A 857 -36.83 26.07 15.40
CA GLY A 857 -37.69 27.15 14.90
C GLY A 857 -37.04 28.52 14.91
N THR A 858 -35.71 28.57 15.03
CA THR A 858 -34.99 29.83 14.90
C THR A 858 -34.93 30.20 13.42
N PRO A 859 -35.25 31.44 13.04
CA PRO A 859 -35.19 31.84 11.63
C PRO A 859 -33.84 31.49 11.02
N MET A 860 -33.82 30.80 9.88
CA MET A 860 -32.60 30.31 9.22
C MET A 860 -31.57 31.40 8.89
N GLY A 861 -32.02 32.66 8.81
CA GLY A 861 -31.15 33.84 8.66
C GLY A 861 -30.46 34.30 9.94
N GLN A 862 -30.65 33.59 11.05
CA GLN A 862 -30.14 33.89 12.38
C GLN A 862 -29.48 32.64 12.97
N LEU A 863 -28.41 32.86 13.73
CA LEU A 863 -27.76 31.82 14.52
C LEU A 863 -27.85 32.19 16.01
N SER A 864 -28.36 31.25 16.80
CA SER A 864 -28.44 31.40 18.24
C SER A 864 -27.07 31.41 18.91
N TYR A 865 -26.99 32.02 20.09
CA TYR A 865 -25.77 31.97 20.91
C TYR A 865 -25.39 30.53 21.25
N THR A 866 -26.35 29.71 21.68
CA THR A 866 -26.15 28.29 22.02
C THR A 866 -25.50 27.53 20.87
N ALA A 867 -26.03 27.68 19.64
CA ALA A 867 -25.46 27.06 18.46
C ALA A 867 -24.02 27.53 18.23
N LEU A 868 -23.79 28.84 18.19
CA LEU A 868 -22.44 29.40 18.00
C LEU A 868 -21.44 28.89 19.05
N HIS A 869 -21.88 28.82 20.31
CA HIS A 869 -21.07 28.36 21.43
C HIS A 869 -20.71 26.87 21.29
N GLN A 870 -21.68 25.98 21.06
CA GLN A 870 -21.42 24.56 20.85
C GLN A 870 -20.53 24.32 19.63
N PHE A 871 -20.77 24.98 18.49
CA PHE A 871 -19.90 24.89 17.32
C PHE A 871 -18.47 25.34 17.65
N ASN A 872 -18.28 26.41 18.42
CA ASN A 872 -16.95 26.87 18.81
C ASN A 872 -16.24 25.88 19.74
N GLN A 873 -16.94 25.32 20.73
CA GLN A 873 -16.33 24.42 21.72
C GLN A 873 -16.07 23.01 21.18
N ILE A 874 -16.98 22.50 20.36
CA ILE A 874 -17.01 21.07 19.96
C ILE A 874 -16.47 20.87 18.54
N PHE A 875 -16.58 21.86 17.66
CA PHE A 875 -16.16 21.73 16.25
C PHE A 875 -14.96 22.63 15.89
N GLU A 876 -15.12 23.95 15.95
CA GLU A 876 -14.10 24.90 15.51
C GLU A 876 -12.87 24.91 16.44
N GLY A 877 -13.07 24.72 17.73
CA GLY A 877 -11.99 24.63 18.73
C GLY A 877 -11.25 23.29 18.74
N VAL A 878 -11.87 22.23 18.21
CA VAL A 878 -11.32 20.86 18.21
C VAL A 878 -10.59 20.58 16.90
N TYR A 879 -11.28 20.73 15.75
CA TYR A 879 -10.74 20.41 14.43
C TYR A 879 -9.96 21.59 13.83
N THR A 880 -8.87 21.95 14.50
CA THR A 880 -8.02 23.10 14.16
C THR A 880 -6.79 22.72 13.33
N GLY A 881 -6.16 23.71 12.68
CA GLY A 881 -4.89 23.56 11.99
C GLY A 881 -4.94 23.97 10.52
N GLN A 882 -3.78 24.32 9.95
CA GLN A 882 -3.70 24.83 8.58
C GLN A 882 -4.28 23.84 7.55
N ALA A 883 -4.02 22.55 7.73
CA ALA A 883 -4.50 21.48 6.85
C ALA A 883 -6.03 21.28 6.86
N LEU A 884 -6.73 21.70 7.91
CA LEU A 884 -8.18 21.52 8.07
C LEU A 884 -8.96 22.84 7.94
N SER A 885 -8.33 23.99 8.18
CA SER A 885 -8.96 25.31 8.27
C SER A 885 -9.77 25.75 7.04
N LYS A 886 -9.56 25.11 5.88
CA LYS A 886 -10.21 25.43 4.60
C LYS A 886 -10.94 24.24 3.98
N VAL A 887 -10.89 23.07 4.61
CA VAL A 887 -11.44 21.83 4.06
C VAL A 887 -12.94 21.79 4.35
N PRO A 888 -13.83 21.72 3.35
CA PRO A 888 -15.28 21.61 3.55
C PRO A 888 -15.66 20.34 4.29
N TRP A 889 -16.66 20.42 5.15
CA TRP A 889 -17.33 19.33 5.85
C TRP A 889 -18.73 19.23 5.29
N LEU A 890 -18.98 18.18 4.51
CA LEU A 890 -20.28 17.86 3.94
C LEU A 890 -21.00 16.98 4.96
N SER A 891 -22.06 17.50 5.57
CA SER A 891 -22.70 16.86 6.74
C SER A 891 -24.13 16.40 6.48
N VAL A 892 -24.53 15.35 7.20
CA VAL A 892 -25.93 14.96 7.46
C VAL A 892 -26.28 15.10 8.95
N LEU A 893 -27.56 14.94 9.28
CA LEU A 893 -28.05 14.88 10.66
C LEU A 893 -28.18 13.42 11.11
N GLY A 894 -27.70 13.12 12.30
CA GLY A 894 -28.00 11.88 13.02
C GLY A 894 -29.15 12.04 14.01
N ASN A 895 -29.49 10.98 14.73
CA ASN A 895 -30.65 10.99 15.61
C ASN A 895 -30.41 11.89 16.83
N HIS A 896 -29.19 11.93 17.36
CA HIS A 896 -28.86 12.84 18.45
C HIS A 896 -28.93 14.31 18.00
N ASP A 897 -28.67 14.61 16.73
CA ASP A 897 -28.78 15.98 16.20
C ASP A 897 -30.22 16.53 16.24
N TYR A 898 -31.23 15.67 16.06
CA TYR A 898 -32.65 16.00 16.23
C TYR A 898 -33.08 16.11 17.70
N GLY A 899 -32.31 15.48 18.59
CA GLY A 899 -32.50 15.52 20.04
C GLY A 899 -32.41 14.17 20.74
N GLY A 900 -32.15 13.07 20.01
CA GLY A 900 -31.97 11.71 20.52
C GLY A 900 -33.27 11.06 21.02
N ARG A 901 -33.89 11.64 22.06
CA ARG A 901 -35.16 11.16 22.65
C ARG A 901 -36.32 12.15 22.50
N VAL A 902 -36.00 13.32 21.95
CA VAL A 902 -36.95 14.40 21.65
C VAL A 902 -36.70 14.89 20.24
N PHE A 903 -37.73 15.39 19.56
CA PHE A 903 -37.58 15.94 18.20
C PHE A 903 -37.48 17.46 18.19
N ASN A 904 -37.69 18.12 19.34
CA ASN A 904 -37.82 19.56 19.43
C ASN A 904 -36.52 20.33 19.71
N ASN A 905 -35.36 19.73 19.45
CA ASN A 905 -34.05 20.38 19.60
C ASN A 905 -33.64 21.15 18.34
N GLY A 906 -32.63 22.00 18.47
CA GLY A 906 -32.26 23.00 17.46
C GLY A 906 -31.52 22.44 16.24
N TRP A 907 -31.99 21.34 15.65
CA TRP A 907 -31.40 20.71 14.45
C TRP A 907 -31.35 21.68 13.25
N ASP A 908 -32.33 22.58 13.14
CA ASP A 908 -32.39 23.67 12.16
C ASP A 908 -31.21 24.63 12.24
N GLN A 909 -30.61 24.78 13.43
CA GLN A 909 -29.46 25.65 13.64
C GLN A 909 -28.15 25.03 13.16
N GLN A 910 -28.05 23.71 13.07
CA GLN A 910 -26.93 23.06 12.40
C GLN A 910 -26.97 23.31 10.89
N ILE A 911 -28.17 23.34 10.29
CA ILE A 911 -28.36 23.73 8.90
C ILE A 911 -28.03 25.21 8.71
N ALA A 912 -28.54 26.08 9.59
CA ALA A 912 -28.29 27.52 9.54
C ALA A 912 -26.79 27.86 9.63
N TYR A 913 -26.01 27.06 10.36
CA TYR A 913 -24.56 27.24 10.51
C TYR A 913 -23.79 27.19 9.17
N THR A 914 -24.37 26.59 8.13
CA THR A 914 -23.82 26.62 6.76
C THR A 914 -23.51 28.03 6.25
N TRP A 915 -24.29 29.03 6.65
CA TRP A 915 -24.05 30.43 6.24
C TRP A 915 -23.18 31.23 7.23
N TYR A 916 -22.72 30.60 8.31
CA TYR A 916 -21.86 31.19 9.34
C TYR A 916 -20.46 30.59 9.40
N SER A 917 -20.25 29.40 8.84
CA SER A 917 -18.93 28.80 8.69
C SER A 917 -18.51 28.71 7.22
N LYS A 918 -17.21 28.90 6.97
CA LYS A 918 -16.63 28.74 5.62
C LYS A 918 -16.47 27.29 5.21
N ARG A 919 -16.44 26.38 6.20
CA ARG A 919 -16.13 24.96 6.00
C ARG A 919 -17.31 24.04 6.33
N TRP A 920 -18.26 24.44 7.16
CA TRP A 920 -19.47 23.65 7.38
C TRP A 920 -20.44 23.75 6.19
N VAL A 921 -20.92 22.61 5.69
CA VAL A 921 -21.88 22.52 4.59
C VAL A 921 -22.96 21.49 4.93
N MET A 922 -24.15 21.99 5.24
CA MET A 922 -25.37 21.21 5.44
C MET A 922 -26.59 22.10 5.10
N PRO A 923 -26.93 22.26 3.81
CA PRO A 923 -27.97 23.21 3.38
C PRO A 923 -29.41 22.77 3.68
N SER A 924 -29.63 21.48 3.91
CA SER A 924 -30.93 20.87 4.23
C SER A 924 -30.70 19.46 4.78
N PRO A 925 -31.71 18.75 5.32
CA PRO A 925 -31.54 17.39 5.80
C PRO A 925 -31.06 16.40 4.74
N TYR A 926 -31.48 16.60 3.48
CA TYR A 926 -31.00 15.82 2.34
C TYR A 926 -30.74 16.72 1.12
N TRP A 927 -29.67 16.44 0.41
CA TRP A 927 -29.12 17.29 -0.65
C TRP A 927 -28.04 16.55 -1.44
N SER A 928 -27.56 17.11 -2.56
CA SER A 928 -26.49 16.49 -3.36
C SER A 928 -25.29 17.42 -3.60
N GLN A 929 -24.14 16.82 -3.92
CA GLN A 929 -22.92 17.51 -4.27
C GLN A 929 -22.29 16.87 -5.51
N HIS A 930 -22.10 17.67 -6.56
CA HIS A 930 -21.28 17.29 -7.71
C HIS A 930 -19.84 17.77 -7.51
N VAL A 931 -18.86 16.89 -7.72
CA VAL A 931 -17.43 17.21 -7.59
C VAL A 931 -16.69 16.89 -8.87
N GLU A 932 -15.90 17.84 -9.35
CA GLU A 932 -15.11 17.74 -10.56
C GLU A 932 -13.61 17.72 -10.25
N TYR A 933 -12.91 16.77 -10.87
CA TYR A 933 -11.45 16.69 -10.90
C TYR A 933 -10.96 16.78 -12.35
N PRO A 934 -10.85 17.99 -12.93
CA PRO A 934 -10.61 18.18 -14.36
C PRO A 934 -9.33 17.50 -14.86
N ASP A 935 -8.24 17.58 -14.09
CA ASP A 935 -6.95 17.00 -14.46
C ASP A 935 -6.91 15.48 -14.34
N LEU A 936 -7.85 14.90 -13.59
CA LEU A 936 -8.03 13.45 -13.44
C LEU A 936 -9.11 12.90 -14.37
N ASN A 937 -9.80 13.80 -15.08
CA ASN A 937 -10.88 13.48 -16.01
C ASN A 937 -11.94 12.54 -15.41
N PHE A 938 -12.34 12.83 -14.17
CA PHE A 938 -13.46 12.15 -13.53
C PHE A 938 -14.28 13.07 -12.62
N THR A 939 -15.50 12.65 -12.34
CA THR A 939 -16.46 13.36 -11.49
C THR A 939 -17.10 12.42 -10.48
N VAL A 940 -17.58 12.98 -9.37
CA VAL A 940 -18.22 12.24 -8.28
C VAL A 940 -19.52 12.94 -7.91
N ASP A 941 -20.62 12.19 -7.86
CA ASP A 941 -21.88 12.63 -7.27
C ASP A 941 -22.03 12.05 -5.86
N ILE A 942 -22.33 12.92 -4.91
CA ILE A 942 -22.51 12.56 -3.50
C ILE A 942 -23.95 12.90 -3.10
N TYR A 943 -24.65 11.93 -2.54
CA TYR A 943 -26.03 12.03 -2.09
C TYR A 943 -26.07 11.97 -0.57
N MET A 944 -26.46 13.09 0.03
CA MET A 944 -26.52 13.27 1.48
C MET A 944 -27.96 13.00 1.92
N LEU A 945 -28.16 11.99 2.75
CA LEU A 945 -29.47 11.45 3.14
C LEU A 945 -29.73 11.58 4.65
N ASP A 946 -31.00 11.77 5.00
CA ASP A 946 -31.52 11.76 6.35
C ASP A 946 -32.30 10.45 6.60
N SER A 947 -31.66 9.51 7.27
CA SER A 947 -32.22 8.18 7.61
C SER A 947 -32.91 8.12 8.97
N ASN A 948 -33.20 9.25 9.63
CA ASN A 948 -33.69 9.25 11.02
C ASN A 948 -35.10 8.66 11.21
N ALA A 949 -35.79 8.32 10.12
CA ALA A 949 -37.00 7.49 10.17
C ALA A 949 -36.80 6.14 10.89
N MET A 950 -35.57 5.62 10.93
CA MET A 950 -35.25 4.38 11.64
C MET A 950 -35.36 4.51 13.18
N ASP A 951 -35.21 5.72 13.74
CA ASP A 951 -35.37 5.98 15.19
C ASP A 951 -36.73 6.62 15.54
N ALA A 952 -37.55 6.91 14.54
CA ALA A 952 -38.88 7.50 14.69
C ALA A 952 -39.94 6.38 14.83
N LYS A 953 -40.14 5.90 16.06
CA LYS A 953 -41.06 4.80 16.39
C LYS A 953 -42.42 5.30 16.90
N ASP A 954 -43.36 4.39 17.16
CA ASP A 954 -44.64 4.79 17.76
C ASP A 954 -44.41 5.36 19.17
N PRO A 955 -45.24 6.31 19.66
CA PRO A 955 -44.91 7.08 20.87
C PRO A 955 -44.69 6.28 22.15
N GLU A 956 -45.22 5.06 22.23
CA GLU A 956 -45.10 4.17 23.39
C GLU A 956 -43.97 3.13 23.25
N GLU A 957 -43.35 3.04 22.07
CA GLU A 957 -42.31 2.06 21.78
C GLU A 957 -40.94 2.58 22.22
N ASP A 958 -40.16 1.70 22.84
CA ASP A 958 -38.74 1.90 23.20
C ASP A 958 -38.42 3.33 23.65
N PRO A 959 -39.03 3.79 24.76
CA PRO A 959 -39.00 5.19 25.13
C PRO A 959 -37.59 5.71 25.45
N GLU A 960 -36.58 4.85 25.55
CA GLU A 960 -35.19 5.24 25.78
C GLU A 960 -34.38 5.42 24.47
N HIS A 961 -34.91 4.95 23.32
CA HIS A 961 -34.33 5.04 21.97
C HIS A 961 -35.44 5.29 20.93
N ASN A 962 -36.10 6.44 21.06
CA ASN A 962 -37.19 6.85 20.19
C ASN A 962 -37.30 8.38 20.16
N LEU A 963 -37.00 8.98 18.99
CA LEU A 963 -37.13 10.42 18.77
C LEU A 963 -38.55 10.94 19.01
N CYS A 964 -39.54 10.08 18.76
CA CYS A 964 -40.97 10.37 18.84
C CYS A 964 -41.62 9.83 20.12
N GLY A 965 -40.83 9.42 21.13
CA GLY A 965 -41.34 8.83 22.37
C GLY A 965 -42.14 9.83 23.20
N ALA A 966 -43.35 9.43 23.66
CA ALA A 966 -44.22 10.26 24.50
C ALA A 966 -43.67 10.48 25.92
N LYS A 967 -42.75 9.62 26.38
CA LYS A 967 -42.15 9.70 27.71
C LYS A 967 -41.31 10.96 27.90
N HIS A 968 -40.50 11.31 26.90
CA HIS A 968 -39.51 12.39 26.99
C HIS A 968 -39.91 13.64 26.21
N ASN A 969 -40.73 13.51 25.16
CA ASN A 969 -41.28 14.67 24.47
C ASN A 969 -42.39 15.31 25.31
N PRO A 970 -42.30 16.61 25.63
CA PRO A 970 -43.38 17.29 26.33
C PRO A 970 -44.65 17.31 25.46
N GLY A 971 -45.83 17.31 26.09
CA GLY A 971 -47.12 17.27 25.37
C GLY A 971 -47.36 18.45 24.41
N ASN A 972 -46.59 19.53 24.52
CA ASN A 972 -46.58 20.69 23.64
C ASN A 972 -45.33 20.77 22.74
N ALA A 973 -44.58 19.67 22.55
CA ALA A 973 -43.45 19.62 21.63
C ALA A 973 -43.89 19.97 20.20
N ASP A 974 -43.22 20.94 19.57
CA ASP A 974 -43.55 21.47 18.26
C ASP A 974 -42.28 22.02 17.56
N CYS A 975 -42.06 21.61 16.30
CA CYS A 975 -41.03 22.12 15.39
C CYS A 975 -41.58 22.68 14.07
N THR A 976 -42.88 22.98 14.00
CA THR A 976 -43.51 23.49 12.77
C THR A 976 -42.83 24.76 12.25
N ALA A 977 -42.27 25.59 13.13
CA ALA A 977 -41.51 26.79 12.77
C ALA A 977 -40.26 26.48 11.92
N ALA A 978 -39.64 25.31 12.13
CA ALA A 978 -38.53 24.79 11.33
C ALA A 978 -38.97 23.87 10.17
N GLU A 979 -40.28 23.66 10.00
CA GLU A 979 -40.87 22.59 9.15
C GLU A 979 -40.58 21.17 9.64
N GLY A 980 -40.30 21.02 10.93
CA GLY A 980 -40.22 19.74 11.61
C GLY A 980 -41.59 19.18 12.03
N PRO A 981 -41.60 18.11 12.83
CA PRO A 981 -42.83 17.57 13.39
C PRO A 981 -43.62 18.60 14.20
N SER A 982 -44.95 18.57 14.07
CA SER A 982 -45.86 19.51 14.75
C SER A 982 -46.32 19.03 16.13
N SER A 983 -46.12 17.76 16.45
CA SER A 983 -46.52 17.13 17.71
C SER A 983 -45.89 15.74 17.83
N VAL A 984 -45.92 15.15 19.03
CA VAL A 984 -45.57 13.73 19.25
C VAL A 984 -46.36 12.80 18.34
N ALA A 985 -47.65 13.07 18.13
CA ALA A 985 -48.53 12.24 17.30
C ALA A 985 -48.17 12.29 15.80
N SER A 986 -47.63 13.41 15.31
CA SER A 986 -47.23 13.57 13.91
C SER A 986 -45.75 13.26 13.64
N CYS A 987 -44.95 13.06 14.69
CA CYS A 987 -43.49 12.87 14.61
C CYS A 987 -43.08 11.69 13.73
N LYS A 988 -43.60 10.50 13.97
CA LYS A 988 -43.28 9.31 13.17
C LYS A 988 -43.63 9.53 11.70
N ALA A 989 -44.85 9.98 11.42
CA ALA A 989 -45.30 10.24 10.06
C ALA A 989 -44.39 11.25 9.35
N TRP A 990 -43.99 12.33 10.03
CA TRP A 990 -43.09 13.33 9.44
C TRP A 990 -41.74 12.76 9.00
N PHE A 991 -41.07 11.96 9.84
CA PHE A 991 -39.79 11.35 9.46
C PHE A 991 -39.94 10.30 8.36
N TRP A 992 -40.98 9.47 8.41
CA TRP A 992 -41.23 8.46 7.38
C TRP A 992 -41.66 9.06 6.04
N ASP A 993 -42.42 10.15 6.05
CA ASP A 993 -42.77 10.91 4.84
C ASP A 993 -41.52 11.54 4.22
N LEU A 994 -40.63 12.13 5.05
CA LEU A 994 -39.35 12.66 4.60
C LEU A 994 -38.45 11.56 4.04
N TRP A 995 -38.39 10.38 4.66
CA TRP A 995 -37.62 9.24 4.16
C TRP A 995 -38.17 8.72 2.83
N ALA A 996 -39.49 8.55 2.73
CA ALA A 996 -40.14 8.09 1.49
C ALA A 996 -39.89 9.06 0.32
N GLU A 997 -39.91 10.38 0.57
CA GLU A 997 -39.56 11.40 -0.42
C GLU A 997 -38.10 11.25 -0.90
N GLN A 998 -37.17 11.03 0.04
CA GLN A 998 -35.76 10.85 -0.26
C GLN A 998 -35.45 9.59 -1.07
N GLN A 999 -36.15 8.49 -0.79
CA GLN A 999 -35.97 7.23 -1.53
C GLN A 999 -36.30 7.41 -3.02
N ILE A 1000 -37.38 8.13 -3.33
CA ILE A 1000 -37.74 8.47 -4.72
C ILE A 1000 -36.69 9.43 -5.31
N TRP A 1001 -36.30 10.45 -4.54
CA TRP A 1001 -35.34 11.45 -4.99
C TRP A 1001 -33.99 10.85 -5.37
N ILE A 1002 -33.38 9.97 -4.54
CA ILE A 1002 -32.08 9.39 -4.85
C ILE A 1002 -32.15 8.42 -6.03
N GLU A 1003 -33.22 7.63 -6.16
CA GLU A 1003 -33.46 6.82 -7.36
C GLU A 1003 -33.45 7.70 -8.62
N GLU A 1004 -34.12 8.86 -8.58
CA GLU A 1004 -34.09 9.80 -9.69
C GLU A 1004 -32.72 10.43 -9.94
N GLN A 1005 -31.94 10.74 -8.90
CA GLN A 1005 -30.62 11.33 -9.07
C GLN A 1005 -29.63 10.33 -9.68
N LEU A 1006 -29.59 9.10 -9.16
CA LEU A 1006 -28.74 8.04 -9.69
C LEU A 1006 -29.01 7.81 -11.19
N ASN A 1007 -30.27 7.90 -11.59
CA ASN A 1007 -30.68 7.73 -12.98
C ASN A 1007 -30.25 8.87 -13.91
N LYS A 1008 -30.06 10.07 -13.35
CA LYS A 1008 -29.66 11.27 -14.10
C LYS A 1008 -28.15 11.45 -14.14
N SER A 1009 -27.42 10.80 -13.23
CA SER A 1009 -25.99 10.97 -13.10
C SER A 1009 -25.22 10.37 -14.28
N GLU A 1010 -24.20 11.10 -14.71
CA GLU A 1010 -23.15 10.62 -15.61
C GLU A 1010 -21.79 10.58 -14.89
N ALA A 1011 -21.78 10.73 -13.55
CA ALA A 1011 -20.56 10.75 -12.78
C ALA A 1011 -19.87 9.39 -12.79
N ASP A 1012 -18.55 9.40 -12.62
CA ASP A 1012 -17.75 8.18 -12.58
C ASP A 1012 -17.94 7.42 -11.26
N TRP A 1013 -18.26 8.15 -10.18
CA TRP A 1013 -18.61 7.57 -8.87
C TRP A 1013 -19.87 8.20 -8.30
N GLN A 1014 -20.69 7.35 -7.69
CA GLN A 1014 -21.92 7.72 -7.00
C GLN A 1014 -21.86 7.23 -5.56
N ILE A 1015 -21.82 8.17 -4.61
CA ILE A 1015 -21.61 7.90 -3.18
C ILE A 1015 -22.84 8.36 -2.40
N ALA A 1016 -23.38 7.52 -1.52
CA ALA A 1016 -24.44 7.89 -0.58
C ALA A 1016 -23.86 8.02 0.83
N VAL A 1017 -24.25 9.08 1.53
CA VAL A 1017 -23.84 9.38 2.90
C VAL A 1017 -25.10 9.51 3.74
N THR A 1018 -25.20 8.73 4.80
CA THR A 1018 -26.39 8.68 5.67
C THR A 1018 -25.97 8.33 7.10
N HIS A 1019 -26.84 8.52 8.08
CA HIS A 1019 -26.46 8.25 9.47
C HIS A 1019 -26.61 6.77 9.88
N PHE A 1020 -27.76 6.14 9.63
CA PHE A 1020 -28.02 4.77 10.09
C PHE A 1020 -27.13 3.73 9.39
N PRO A 1021 -26.71 2.67 10.11
CA PRO A 1021 -25.63 1.79 9.67
C PRO A 1021 -26.08 0.87 8.54
N CYS A 1022 -25.11 0.36 7.77
CA CYS A 1022 -25.24 -0.45 6.54
C CYS A 1022 -26.41 -1.46 6.52
N GLY A 1023 -26.69 -2.16 7.63
CA GLY A 1023 -27.76 -3.17 7.70
C GLY A 1023 -29.19 -2.60 7.67
N HIS A 1024 -29.38 -1.31 7.93
CA HIS A 1024 -30.70 -0.67 7.87
C HIS A 1024 -31.06 -0.35 6.43
N GLN A 1025 -32.31 -0.65 6.04
CA GLN A 1025 -32.78 -0.46 4.66
C GLN A 1025 -31.88 -1.17 3.62
N LYS A 1026 -31.24 -2.29 4.00
CA LYS A 1026 -30.30 -3.03 3.14
C LYS A 1026 -30.87 -3.38 1.77
N GLU A 1027 -32.14 -3.79 1.69
CA GLU A 1027 -32.81 -4.15 0.44
C GLU A 1027 -32.98 -2.94 -0.49
N PHE A 1028 -33.20 -1.76 0.09
CA PHE A 1028 -33.29 -0.52 -0.66
C PHE A 1028 -31.93 -0.15 -1.25
N TYR A 1029 -30.86 -0.14 -0.45
CA TYR A 1029 -29.51 0.18 -0.95
C TYR A 1029 -28.98 -0.87 -1.94
N LYS A 1030 -29.26 -2.15 -1.69
CA LYS A 1030 -28.99 -3.25 -2.63
C LYS A 1030 -29.68 -3.02 -3.98
N LYS A 1031 -30.96 -2.60 -3.96
CA LYS A 1031 -31.69 -2.21 -5.18
C LYS A 1031 -31.00 -1.04 -5.89
N LEU A 1032 -30.51 -0.03 -5.18
CA LEU A 1032 -29.81 1.12 -5.78
C LEU A 1032 -28.49 0.74 -6.45
N HIS A 1033 -27.77 -0.26 -5.91
CA HIS A 1033 -26.55 -0.78 -6.53
C HIS A 1033 -26.84 -1.63 -7.78
N GLN A 1034 -27.88 -2.46 -7.73
CA GLN A 1034 -28.22 -3.44 -8.77
C GLN A 1034 -29.09 -2.89 -9.92
N ILE A 1035 -29.16 -1.58 -10.10
CA ILE A 1035 -29.99 -0.99 -11.17
C ILE A 1035 -29.38 -1.30 -12.55
N ASP A 1036 -29.93 -2.32 -13.22
CA ASP A 1036 -29.61 -2.71 -14.61
C ASP A 1036 -30.57 -2.03 -15.60
N TYR A 1037 -30.04 -1.14 -16.44
CA TYR A 1037 -30.79 -0.42 -17.47
C TYR A 1037 -30.85 -1.13 -18.83
N GLY A 1038 -30.47 -2.41 -18.92
CA GLY A 1038 -30.62 -3.19 -20.15
C GLY A 1038 -29.58 -2.86 -21.22
N PHE A 1039 -28.41 -2.35 -20.81
CA PHE A 1039 -27.23 -2.25 -21.65
C PHE A 1039 -26.20 -3.29 -21.21
N PRO A 1040 -25.65 -4.12 -22.12
CA PRO A 1040 -24.59 -5.04 -21.74
C PRO A 1040 -23.33 -4.25 -21.33
N ASN A 1041 -22.87 -4.47 -20.10
CA ASN A 1041 -21.57 -4.06 -19.51
C ASN A 1041 -21.44 -2.67 -18.85
N VAL A 1042 -22.51 -2.05 -18.32
CA VAL A 1042 -22.35 -0.93 -17.35
C VAL A 1042 -23.43 -0.98 -16.28
N SER A 1043 -23.10 -1.37 -15.05
CA SER A 1043 -23.92 -1.05 -13.87
C SER A 1043 -23.68 0.42 -13.51
N ARG A 1044 -24.71 1.27 -13.57
CA ARG A 1044 -24.66 2.70 -13.18
C ARG A 1044 -25.34 2.94 -11.83
N GLY A 1045 -25.30 1.97 -10.94
CA GLY A 1045 -25.90 2.03 -9.61
C GLY A 1045 -25.06 2.80 -8.61
N LEU A 1046 -25.49 2.79 -7.35
CA LEU A 1046 -24.72 3.30 -6.21
C LEU A 1046 -23.41 2.52 -6.05
N ASP A 1047 -22.28 3.20 -5.86
CA ASP A 1047 -20.96 2.57 -5.78
C ASP A 1047 -20.45 2.40 -4.34
N LEU A 1048 -20.80 3.36 -3.46
CA LEU A 1048 -20.34 3.38 -2.07
C LEU A 1048 -21.42 3.93 -1.15
N LEU A 1049 -21.61 3.25 0.00
CA LEU A 1049 -22.46 3.71 1.10
C LEU A 1049 -21.62 4.03 2.33
N VAL A 1050 -21.74 5.25 2.85
CA VAL A 1050 -20.99 5.77 3.99
C VAL A 1050 -21.96 6.07 5.14
N THR A 1051 -21.77 5.41 6.28
CA THR A 1051 -22.73 5.41 7.41
C THR A 1051 -22.09 5.68 8.78
N GLY A 1052 -22.90 5.88 9.83
CA GLY A 1052 -22.48 6.12 11.22
C GLY A 1052 -23.34 5.35 12.23
N HIS A 1053 -23.74 6.00 13.33
CA HIS A 1053 -24.71 5.56 14.35
C HIS A 1053 -24.25 4.41 15.27
N ARG A 1054 -23.53 3.43 14.73
CA ARG A 1054 -22.81 2.46 15.57
C ARG A 1054 -21.51 3.10 16.01
N HIS A 1055 -21.23 3.07 17.31
CA HIS A 1055 -20.10 3.79 17.89
C HIS A 1055 -18.77 3.04 17.74
N ASP A 1056 -18.51 2.56 16.54
CA ASP A 1056 -17.30 1.86 16.10
C ASP A 1056 -17.02 2.13 14.62
N GLN A 1057 -15.99 1.49 14.08
CA GLN A 1057 -15.60 1.56 12.68
C GLN A 1057 -15.81 0.19 12.04
N GLU A 1058 -16.72 0.07 11.08
CA GLU A 1058 -17.03 -1.20 10.40
C GLU A 1058 -16.79 -1.09 8.90
N LEU A 1059 -16.15 -2.08 8.29
CA LEU A 1059 -16.01 -2.17 6.83
C LEU A 1059 -16.73 -3.41 6.30
N TRP A 1060 -17.82 -3.21 5.56
CA TRP A 1060 -18.62 -4.25 4.92
C TRP A 1060 -18.13 -4.43 3.47
N ASP A 1061 -17.12 -5.28 3.33
CA ASP A 1061 -16.51 -5.63 2.05
C ASP A 1061 -17.30 -6.76 1.37
N PRO A 1062 -17.91 -6.53 0.18
CA PRO A 1062 -18.69 -7.54 -0.51
C PRO A 1062 -17.87 -8.79 -0.87
N ALA A 1063 -16.55 -8.68 -1.02
CA ALA A 1063 -15.68 -9.82 -1.28
C ALA A 1063 -15.50 -10.75 -0.07
N LYS A 1064 -15.86 -10.28 1.14
CA LYS A 1064 -15.74 -11.03 2.40
C LYS A 1064 -17.06 -11.62 2.89
N VAL A 1065 -18.17 -11.33 2.21
CA VAL A 1065 -19.49 -11.87 2.55
C VAL A 1065 -19.52 -13.38 2.31
N LYS A 1066 -19.73 -14.16 3.39
CA LYS A 1066 -19.79 -15.63 3.32
C LYS A 1066 -21.13 -16.10 2.75
N ILE A 1067 -21.13 -17.26 2.07
CA ILE A 1067 -22.37 -17.90 1.62
C ILE A 1067 -23.28 -18.15 2.83
N GLY A 1068 -24.48 -17.54 2.83
CA GLY A 1068 -25.47 -17.64 3.91
C GLY A 1068 -25.44 -16.49 4.94
N ASP A 1069 -24.54 -15.51 4.79
CA ASP A 1069 -24.51 -14.30 5.63
C ASP A 1069 -25.45 -13.22 5.07
N GLU A 1070 -26.75 -13.44 5.29
CA GLU A 1070 -27.80 -12.53 4.80
C GLU A 1070 -27.73 -11.12 5.43
N LEU A 1071 -27.04 -10.94 6.56
CA LEU A 1071 -26.96 -9.66 7.25
C LEU A 1071 -26.07 -8.68 6.48
N HIS A 1072 -24.93 -9.15 5.96
CA HIS A 1072 -23.92 -8.33 5.26
C HIS A 1072 -24.09 -8.32 3.73
N ASP A 1073 -25.03 -9.07 3.18
CA ASP A 1073 -25.29 -9.11 1.74
C ASP A 1073 -26.02 -7.84 1.24
N LEU A 1074 -25.23 -6.84 0.82
CA LEU A 1074 -25.70 -5.65 0.10
C LEU A 1074 -25.65 -5.82 -1.43
N GLY A 1075 -25.55 -7.06 -1.92
CA GLY A 1075 -25.63 -7.39 -3.33
C GLY A 1075 -24.49 -6.89 -4.19
N GLY A 1076 -23.30 -6.70 -3.62
CA GLY A 1076 -22.09 -6.20 -4.28
C GLY A 1076 -21.69 -4.78 -3.88
N LEU A 1077 -22.57 -4.03 -3.20
CA LEU A 1077 -22.29 -2.68 -2.72
C LEU A 1077 -21.33 -2.71 -1.54
N THR A 1078 -20.28 -1.87 -1.60
CA THR A 1078 -19.39 -1.63 -0.46
C THR A 1078 -20.03 -0.63 0.50
N CYS A 1079 -19.98 -0.92 1.80
CA CYS A 1079 -20.46 -0.02 2.83
C CYS A 1079 -19.47 0.07 3.99
N PHE A 1080 -19.35 1.22 4.65
CA PHE A 1080 -18.65 1.31 5.92
C PHE A 1080 -19.39 2.19 6.94
N VAL A 1081 -19.19 1.87 8.22
CA VAL A 1081 -19.69 2.60 9.38
C VAL A 1081 -18.53 3.36 10.01
N THR A 1082 -18.67 4.67 10.24
CA THR A 1082 -17.65 5.55 10.83
C THR A 1082 -18.11 6.28 12.09
N GLY A 1083 -18.80 5.60 13.02
CA GLY A 1083 -19.31 6.22 14.25
C GLY A 1083 -18.38 6.20 15.47
N GLY A 1084 -17.10 5.89 15.27
CA GLY A 1084 -16.07 5.98 16.33
C GLY A 1084 -15.48 7.39 16.54
N GLY A 1085 -16.16 8.48 16.20
CA GLY A 1085 -15.57 9.83 16.27
C GLY A 1085 -15.28 10.35 17.68
N GLY A 1086 -15.86 9.73 18.71
CA GLY A 1086 -15.54 9.97 20.11
C GLY A 1086 -16.40 11.01 20.83
N GLY A 1087 -17.57 11.38 20.30
CA GLY A 1087 -18.55 12.18 21.02
C GLY A 1087 -19.27 11.40 22.13
N ILE A 1088 -19.35 10.08 21.94
CA ILE A 1088 -19.92 9.08 22.85
C ILE A 1088 -18.91 7.93 23.04
N THR A 1089 -19.05 7.15 24.11
CA THR A 1089 -18.23 5.96 24.32
C THR A 1089 -18.51 4.89 23.28
N SER A 1090 -17.46 4.21 22.82
CA SER A 1090 -17.54 3.15 21.80
C SER A 1090 -18.32 1.92 22.26
N GLU A 1091 -18.83 1.14 21.29
CA GLU A 1091 -19.64 -0.08 21.49
C GLU A 1091 -18.95 -1.14 22.36
N ALA A 1092 -17.63 -1.26 22.23
CA ALA A 1092 -16.79 -2.19 22.97
C ALA A 1092 -15.55 -1.48 23.55
N THR A 1093 -14.76 -2.22 24.33
CA THR A 1093 -13.56 -1.71 24.98
C THR A 1093 -12.54 -1.19 23.95
N PRO A 1094 -12.10 0.09 24.00
CA PRO A 1094 -11.22 0.72 23.03
C PRO A 1094 -9.75 0.39 23.30
N ASN A 1095 -9.47 -0.88 23.62
CA ASN A 1095 -8.12 -1.38 23.77
C ASN A 1095 -7.71 -2.10 22.48
N PRO A 1096 -6.80 -1.54 21.66
CA PRO A 1096 -6.40 -2.16 20.41
C PRO A 1096 -5.68 -3.50 20.59
N TYR A 1097 -5.24 -3.82 21.82
CA TYR A 1097 -4.63 -5.10 22.18
C TYR A 1097 -5.63 -6.14 22.74
N ASP A 1098 -6.88 -5.76 23.00
CA ASP A 1098 -7.95 -6.66 23.45
C ASP A 1098 -9.22 -6.42 22.63
N LYS A 1099 -9.31 -7.14 21.50
CA LYS A 1099 -10.39 -7.01 20.51
C LYS A 1099 -11.49 -8.07 20.64
N LYS A 1100 -11.55 -8.80 21.76
CA LYS A 1100 -12.43 -9.98 21.90
C LYS A 1100 -13.92 -9.68 21.68
N ASP A 1101 -14.35 -8.46 22.00
CA ASP A 1101 -15.74 -7.98 21.92
C ASP A 1101 -15.95 -7.03 20.72
N TRP A 1102 -14.97 -6.89 19.82
CA TRP A 1102 -15.11 -5.99 18.67
C TRP A 1102 -15.92 -6.66 17.55
N TYR A 1103 -16.86 -5.92 17.00
CA TYR A 1103 -17.55 -6.27 15.74
C TYR A 1103 -16.82 -5.67 14.53
N GLY A 1104 -16.25 -4.47 14.68
CA GLY A 1104 -15.50 -3.75 13.65
C GLY A 1104 -13.97 -3.68 13.82
N GLN A 1105 -13.38 -2.76 13.06
CA GLN A 1105 -11.96 -2.61 12.75
C GLN A 1105 -11.25 -1.73 13.78
N ALA A 1106 -11.95 -0.72 14.28
CA ALA A 1106 -11.56 0.16 15.38
C ALA A 1106 -12.79 0.56 16.19
N GLN A 1107 -12.57 0.95 17.45
CA GLN A 1107 -13.62 1.48 18.33
C GLN A 1107 -13.71 3.01 18.24
N TYR A 1108 -12.57 3.70 18.28
CA TYR A 1108 -12.50 5.14 18.00
C TYR A 1108 -11.60 5.39 16.80
N GLY A 1109 -12.01 6.26 15.88
CA GLY A 1109 -11.32 6.43 14.62
C GLY A 1109 -12.07 7.26 13.58
N PHE A 1110 -11.55 7.20 12.36
CA PHE A 1110 -12.12 7.80 11.16
C PHE A 1110 -11.57 7.09 9.92
N TYR A 1111 -12.16 7.33 8.76
CA TYR A 1111 -11.67 6.78 7.49
C TYR A 1111 -10.94 7.82 6.65
N ASP A 1112 -9.93 7.36 5.92
CA ASP A 1112 -9.25 8.10 4.85
C ASP A 1112 -9.48 7.35 3.53
N LEU A 1113 -10.01 8.06 2.54
CA LEU A 1113 -10.28 7.51 1.23
C LEU A 1113 -9.43 8.20 0.17
N THR A 1114 -8.87 7.39 -0.72
CA THR A 1114 -8.17 7.86 -1.92
C THR A 1114 -8.94 7.40 -3.14
N ILE A 1115 -9.41 8.34 -3.95
CA ILE A 1115 -10.31 8.09 -5.06
C ILE A 1115 -9.64 8.52 -6.38
N THR A 1116 -9.77 7.66 -7.38
CA THR A 1116 -9.39 7.93 -8.77
C THR A 1116 -10.57 7.58 -9.67
N LYS A 1117 -10.48 7.83 -10.98
CA LYS A 1117 -11.53 7.45 -11.94
C LYS A 1117 -11.96 5.98 -11.86
N ASN A 1118 -11.07 5.07 -11.46
CA ASN A 1118 -11.30 3.62 -11.56
C ASN A 1118 -11.19 2.88 -10.22
N LEU A 1119 -10.84 3.56 -9.12
CA LEU A 1119 -10.64 2.93 -7.82
C LEU A 1119 -11.00 3.87 -6.66
N ILE A 1120 -11.68 3.32 -5.65
CA ILE A 1120 -11.80 3.88 -4.30
C ILE A 1120 -10.99 2.99 -3.35
N VAL A 1121 -10.02 3.59 -2.66
CA VAL A 1121 -9.28 2.96 -1.54
C VAL A 1121 -9.87 3.50 -0.25
N ILE A 1122 -10.16 2.62 0.71
CA ILE A 1122 -10.76 2.96 2.00
C ILE A 1122 -9.83 2.45 3.10
N LYS A 1123 -9.31 3.34 3.96
CA LYS A 1123 -8.44 3.01 5.09
C LYS A 1123 -9.10 3.40 6.39
N SER A 1124 -9.18 2.48 7.34
CA SER A 1124 -9.67 2.77 8.70
C SER A 1124 -8.50 3.17 9.59
N LEU A 1125 -8.59 4.32 10.26
CA LEU A 1125 -7.58 4.81 11.20
C LEU A 1125 -8.14 4.82 12.62
N ASN A 1126 -7.37 4.29 13.56
CA ASN A 1126 -7.68 4.31 14.99
C ASN A 1126 -7.40 5.70 15.61
N TYR A 1127 -7.86 5.93 16.85
CA TYR A 1127 -7.67 7.19 17.58
C TYR A 1127 -6.20 7.60 17.80
N ASP A 1128 -5.26 6.67 17.65
CA ASP A 1128 -3.80 6.93 17.71
C ASP A 1128 -3.17 7.18 16.33
N GLY A 1129 -3.99 7.23 15.27
CA GLY A 1129 -3.56 7.51 13.89
C GLY A 1129 -3.00 6.29 13.15
N LYS A 1130 -3.02 5.11 13.75
CA LYS A 1130 -2.60 3.87 13.09
C LYS A 1130 -3.70 3.36 12.17
N GLU A 1131 -3.30 2.95 10.98
CA GLU A 1131 -4.15 2.21 10.04
C GLU A 1131 -4.46 0.82 10.64
N VAL A 1132 -5.73 0.44 10.67
CA VAL A 1132 -6.21 -0.83 11.25
C VAL A 1132 -6.95 -1.73 10.27
N ALA A 1133 -7.32 -1.20 9.10
CA ALA A 1133 -7.95 -1.95 8.01
C ALA A 1133 -7.82 -1.22 6.69
#